data_AF-A0AA36MSX2-F1
#
_entry.id   AF-A0AA36MSX2-F1
#
_cell.length_a   1.000
_cell.length_b   1.000
_cell.length_c   1.000
_cell.angle_alpha   90.00
_cell.angle_beta   90.00
_cell.angle_gamma   90.00
#
_symmetry.space_group_name_H-M   'P 1'
#
loop_
_entity.id
_entity.type
_entity.pdbx_description
1 polymer ?
#
loop_
_entity_poly.entity_id
_entity_poly.type
_entity_poly.pdbx_seq_one_letter_code
_entity_poly.pdbx_strand_id
1 'polypeptide(L)'
;MSSLVSAVLPSSGNWNTLQRSQLDVLQTLVKKHIEDPALTEIASGNDFAITSTERGVPRYEHSHLVAALDVLLEYQRNRKTTYFTMMGTRAQTSIGTYRHDPRTRLIELLKRWLRTHAANPNISEEEVRRLCGLCRDLLNYPNLFPSRNKTSFMHALSEVYEHLELQLRQVLERDRTCAELAARCLSLSRNLVSDAIAFLLLGATHLTQTDSLPSLEVVVLWQSLPARGNPLPSRADPQLQKTMQDAWQTLVGSLITALLSLRWTFHLFAGVGTEEELKTLTDAPGSPASLAADKPAENAMALIKRVREEFEAGRLKSSGLAGPFREPLQQESREQMLLAVEALFDLLYLQGEVLSHFHRISDSLGDYGMIRVSSWLHPCLDSVIEKVQRLQTCLKGLNKSVDSELIIAKARGRALKKPLPTERMSARAHAAMERALVGPDCHLVALMQSLEELKARSSPERLPHVVEGLGDACMQLQNVLTSSQFRARVGDTFPHHLPSLANLSRANSRPATLRLSDEETMGDYSEPEEEKEACASRAICLPSAGTAKAKAEEDSPAHSSMHSACFYLFGQAEASARRRSGSLPAAVRATFNSLRQKTSWELKEPSSSSLPAPATTKSTTAPAPSPASQTSTPAELVTELPADGWISHVRNGGRVSWHHTSLGPAPWERPAARPEDTRDELFGAKACMEASPVSYPFDDSSMRSITSPQRRDTNPFSDALAEEAEQTNPFPDADQHDQQGKDKSKPSPVSRATEGARAEPLSFGLPREAGMTPSTASRTQSPAVLEPEAPATLLSRPQEGQRKEVPSTSADPASSAASFLQRGCLRAEVQRLTTSVQGWKFHDSRSLLITGSQLLIYDKGSADQVKTVVDISAGEVERCNLLYDGVLSLEVRRKRRRSLAWAAGSSFSFFYRGRA
;
A
#
# COMPACT_ATOMS: atom_id res chain seq x y z
N MET A 1 -34.66 -28.66 -9.25
CA MET A 1 -34.81 -27.78 -10.44
C MET A 1 -34.95 -28.53 -11.77
N SER A 2 -34.68 -29.83 -11.88
CA SER A 2 -34.85 -30.59 -13.16
C SER A 2 -36.31 -30.77 -13.65
N SER A 3 -37.32 -30.36 -12.87
CA SER A 3 -38.74 -30.51 -13.23
C SER A 3 -39.26 -29.45 -14.21
N LEU A 4 -38.49 -28.39 -14.52
CA LEU A 4 -38.92 -27.28 -15.39
C LEU A 4 -38.66 -27.52 -16.89
N VAL A 5 -37.97 -28.60 -17.27
CA VAL A 5 -37.37 -28.73 -18.62
C VAL A 5 -38.17 -29.64 -19.58
N SER A 6 -39.20 -30.36 -19.12
CA SER A 6 -39.92 -31.34 -19.97
C SER A 6 -41.14 -30.81 -20.74
N ALA A 7 -41.40 -29.50 -20.79
CA ALA A 7 -42.58 -28.98 -21.48
C ALA A 7 -42.29 -28.54 -22.94
N VAL A 8 -42.79 -29.35 -23.88
CA VAL A 8 -43.48 -28.95 -25.12
C VAL A 8 -42.72 -27.99 -26.07
N LEU A 9 -42.26 -28.51 -27.22
CA LEU A 9 -42.08 -27.69 -28.43
C LEU A 9 -43.47 -27.27 -28.94
N PRO A 10 -43.86 -25.99 -28.89
CA PRO A 10 -45.21 -25.58 -29.27
C PRO A 10 -45.39 -25.69 -30.79
N SER A 11 -46.50 -26.28 -31.22
CA SER A 11 -47.04 -26.09 -32.57
C SER A 11 -47.17 -24.59 -32.85
N SER A 12 -46.91 -24.18 -34.09
CA SER A 12 -46.68 -22.82 -34.65
C SER A 12 -47.55 -21.63 -34.21
N GLY A 13 -48.51 -21.77 -33.30
CA GLY A 13 -49.42 -20.72 -32.83
C GLY A 13 -49.07 -20.02 -31.51
N ASN A 14 -48.03 -20.42 -30.75
CA ASN A 14 -47.85 -19.94 -29.36
C ASN A 14 -46.54 -19.18 -29.07
N TRP A 15 -46.11 -18.32 -30.00
CA TRP A 15 -44.89 -17.49 -29.85
C TRP A 15 -44.88 -16.62 -28.58
N ASN A 16 -46.03 -16.12 -28.17
CA ASN A 16 -46.18 -15.31 -26.94
C ASN A 16 -45.85 -16.13 -25.68
N THR A 17 -46.17 -17.42 -25.67
CA THR A 17 -45.90 -18.30 -24.52
C THR A 17 -44.41 -18.61 -24.41
N LEU A 18 -43.73 -18.86 -25.54
CA LEU A 18 -42.28 -19.04 -25.55
C LEU A 18 -41.54 -17.78 -25.10
N GLN A 19 -41.94 -16.60 -25.56
CA GLN A 19 -41.32 -15.33 -25.16
C GLN A 19 -41.51 -15.05 -23.66
N ARG A 20 -42.69 -15.31 -23.11
CA ARG A 20 -42.94 -15.19 -21.66
C ARG A 20 -42.05 -16.15 -20.88
N SER A 21 -41.97 -17.41 -21.29
CA SER A 21 -41.10 -18.39 -20.65
C SER A 21 -39.62 -17.99 -20.72
N GLN A 22 -39.14 -17.50 -21.86
CA GLN A 22 -37.77 -16.97 -22.00
C GLN A 22 -37.52 -15.80 -21.05
N LEU A 23 -38.49 -14.90 -20.90
CA LEU A 23 -38.39 -13.74 -20.02
C LEU A 23 -38.36 -14.16 -18.54
N ASP A 24 -39.22 -15.09 -18.13
CA ASP A 24 -39.29 -15.58 -16.75
C ASP A 24 -37.98 -16.28 -16.35
N VAL A 25 -37.43 -17.12 -17.23
CA VAL A 25 -36.14 -17.76 -16.99
C VAL A 25 -35.01 -16.73 -16.96
N LEU A 26 -35.00 -15.77 -17.89
CA LEU A 26 -34.00 -14.70 -17.90
C LEU A 26 -34.05 -13.88 -16.61
N GLN A 27 -35.23 -13.48 -16.14
CA GLN A 27 -35.39 -12.72 -14.89
C GLN A 27 -34.94 -13.52 -13.68
N THR A 28 -35.24 -14.82 -13.65
CA THR A 28 -34.78 -15.71 -12.57
C THR A 28 -33.26 -15.80 -12.55
N LEU A 29 -32.61 -15.94 -13.71
CA LEU A 29 -31.15 -15.99 -13.81
C LEU A 29 -30.49 -14.64 -13.52
N VAL A 30 -31.07 -13.53 -13.98
CA VAL A 30 -30.57 -12.19 -13.64
C VAL A 30 -30.66 -11.96 -12.14
N LYS A 31 -31.80 -12.24 -11.51
CA LYS A 31 -31.98 -12.11 -10.06
C LYS A 31 -31.02 -13.00 -9.26
N LYS A 32 -30.65 -14.16 -9.81
CA LYS A 32 -29.67 -15.07 -9.20
C LYS A 32 -28.25 -14.50 -9.21
N HIS A 33 -27.85 -13.82 -10.28
CA HIS A 33 -26.45 -13.43 -10.50
C HIS A 33 -26.17 -11.94 -10.33
N ILE A 34 -27.19 -11.08 -10.36
CA ILE A 34 -27.02 -9.62 -10.33
C ILE A 34 -27.76 -9.07 -9.13
N GLU A 35 -27.01 -8.44 -8.23
CA GLU A 35 -27.53 -7.77 -7.03
C GLU A 35 -27.86 -6.30 -7.27
N ASP A 36 -27.28 -5.67 -8.28
CA ASP A 36 -27.53 -4.26 -8.59
C ASP A 36 -29.02 -4.07 -8.95
N PRO A 37 -29.78 -3.31 -8.14
CA PRO A 37 -31.19 -3.06 -8.40
C PRO A 37 -31.40 -2.33 -9.73
N ALA A 38 -30.49 -1.44 -10.14
CA ALA A 38 -30.61 -0.70 -11.39
C ALA A 38 -30.45 -1.60 -12.62
N LEU A 39 -29.65 -2.67 -12.53
CA LEU A 39 -29.55 -3.69 -13.58
C LEU A 39 -30.72 -4.68 -13.54
N THR A 40 -31.20 -4.98 -12.34
CA THR A 40 -32.39 -5.84 -12.15
C THR A 40 -33.65 -5.16 -12.70
N GLU A 41 -33.79 -3.85 -12.53
CA GLU A 41 -34.86 -3.04 -13.10
C GLU A 41 -34.88 -3.06 -14.63
N ILE A 42 -33.73 -3.22 -15.30
CA ILE A 42 -33.69 -3.35 -16.77
C ILE A 42 -34.26 -4.69 -17.21
N ALA A 43 -34.05 -5.74 -16.42
CA ALA A 43 -34.58 -7.06 -16.70
C ALA A 43 -36.10 -7.13 -16.44
N SER A 44 -36.59 -6.43 -15.41
CA SER A 44 -38.00 -6.44 -15.00
C SER A 44 -38.86 -5.32 -15.62
N GLY A 45 -38.27 -4.18 -15.94
CA GLY A 45 -38.97 -2.93 -16.28
C GLY A 45 -39.59 -2.89 -17.68
N ASN A 46 -40.57 -1.99 -17.82
CA ASN A 46 -41.19 -1.63 -19.10
C ASN A 46 -40.45 -0.48 -19.80
N ASP A 47 -39.67 0.30 -19.05
CA ASP A 47 -38.95 1.45 -19.57
C ASP A 47 -37.54 1.06 -20.00
N PHE A 48 -37.47 0.63 -21.25
CA PHE A 48 -36.28 0.06 -21.86
C PHE A 48 -35.85 0.96 -23.02
N ALA A 49 -34.86 1.82 -22.76
CA ALA A 49 -34.23 2.62 -23.80
C ALA A 49 -33.12 1.81 -24.47
N ILE A 50 -33.29 1.48 -25.76
CA ILE A 50 -32.22 0.84 -26.54
C ILE A 50 -31.08 1.85 -26.67
N THR A 51 -29.94 1.58 -26.05
CA THR A 51 -28.80 2.49 -26.13
C THR A 51 -28.10 2.31 -27.49
N SER A 52 -28.18 3.34 -28.34
CA SER A 52 -27.44 3.38 -29.62
C SER A 52 -25.97 3.78 -29.45
N THR A 53 -25.57 4.21 -28.25
CA THR A 53 -24.20 4.64 -27.97
C THR A 53 -23.25 3.48 -28.20
N GLU A 54 -22.41 3.53 -29.23
CA GLU A 54 -21.53 2.41 -29.55
C GLU A 54 -20.60 2.12 -28.37
N ARG A 55 -19.89 3.13 -27.89
CA ARG A 55 -18.85 2.90 -26.88
C ARG A 55 -19.00 3.78 -25.64
N GLY A 56 -19.28 5.07 -25.81
CA GLY A 56 -19.75 5.98 -24.74
C GLY A 56 -18.77 6.24 -23.58
N VAL A 57 -17.60 5.60 -23.56
CA VAL A 57 -16.60 5.72 -22.51
C VAL A 57 -15.29 6.26 -23.11
N PRO A 58 -14.71 7.35 -22.57
CA PRO A 58 -13.56 8.03 -23.17
C PRO A 58 -12.23 7.29 -22.93
N ARG A 59 -12.14 6.41 -21.92
CA ARG A 59 -10.94 5.64 -21.58
C ARG A 59 -11.32 4.25 -21.12
N TYR A 60 -10.56 3.24 -21.52
CA TYR A 60 -10.78 1.85 -21.16
C TYR A 60 -9.58 1.32 -20.39
N GLU A 61 -9.85 0.78 -19.21
CA GLU A 61 -8.84 0.10 -18.38
C GLU A 61 -8.80 -1.41 -18.69
N HIS A 62 -9.93 -1.98 -19.12
CA HIS A 62 -10.10 -3.42 -19.31
C HIS A 62 -10.41 -3.78 -20.76
N SER A 63 -9.39 -4.22 -21.50
CA SER A 63 -9.50 -4.51 -22.94
C SER A 63 -10.50 -5.63 -23.26
N HIS A 64 -10.61 -6.66 -22.41
CA HIS A 64 -11.54 -7.76 -22.63
C HIS A 64 -13.01 -7.35 -22.43
N LEU A 65 -13.30 -6.42 -21.51
CA LEU A 65 -14.66 -5.88 -21.35
C LEU A 65 -15.08 -5.08 -22.59
N VAL A 66 -14.14 -4.36 -23.21
CA VAL A 66 -14.39 -3.64 -24.47
C VAL A 66 -14.64 -4.62 -25.61
N ALA A 67 -13.84 -5.68 -25.72
CA ALA A 67 -14.03 -6.70 -26.74
C ALA A 67 -15.40 -7.38 -26.61
N ALA A 68 -15.81 -7.74 -25.38
CA ALA A 68 -17.16 -8.24 -25.10
C ALA A 68 -18.25 -7.25 -25.52
N LEU A 69 -18.06 -5.95 -25.24
CA LEU A 69 -19.00 -4.91 -25.65
C LEU A 69 -19.10 -4.82 -27.19
N ASP A 70 -17.98 -4.91 -27.90
CA ASP A 70 -17.94 -4.89 -29.36
C ASP A 70 -18.70 -6.08 -29.98
N VAL A 71 -18.54 -7.29 -29.41
CA VAL A 71 -19.29 -8.49 -29.82
C VAL A 71 -20.81 -8.25 -29.71
N LEU A 72 -21.26 -7.66 -28.59
CA LEU A 72 -22.69 -7.36 -28.38
C LEU A 72 -23.21 -6.32 -29.37
N LEU A 73 -22.42 -5.28 -29.66
CA LEU A 73 -22.80 -4.24 -30.62
C LEU A 73 -22.86 -4.79 -32.05
N GLU A 74 -21.90 -5.64 -32.42
CA GLU A 74 -21.88 -6.33 -33.71
C GLU A 74 -23.12 -7.21 -33.89
N TYR A 75 -23.46 -8.01 -32.87
CA TYR A 75 -24.69 -8.80 -32.87
C TYR A 75 -25.93 -7.91 -33.08
N GLN A 76 -26.03 -6.79 -32.36
CA GLN A 76 -27.17 -5.87 -32.51
C GLN A 76 -27.23 -5.20 -33.89
N ARG A 77 -26.09 -4.83 -34.47
CA ARG A 77 -26.00 -4.27 -35.83
C ARG A 77 -26.49 -5.30 -36.85
N ASN A 78 -25.97 -6.52 -36.80
CA ASN A 78 -26.34 -7.62 -37.69
C ASN A 78 -27.82 -8.01 -37.58
N ARG A 79 -28.38 -7.91 -36.37
CA ARG A 79 -29.80 -8.15 -36.16
C ARG A 79 -30.68 -7.09 -36.80
N LYS A 80 -30.26 -5.81 -36.77
CA LYS A 80 -30.99 -4.69 -37.41
C LYS A 80 -30.92 -4.74 -38.94
N THR A 81 -29.87 -5.32 -39.53
CA THR A 81 -29.65 -5.41 -40.98
C THR A 81 -30.29 -6.62 -41.65
N THR A 82 -31.20 -7.34 -41.00
CA THR A 82 -31.89 -8.47 -41.65
C THR A 82 -32.88 -7.96 -42.69
N TYR A 83 -32.41 -7.76 -43.93
CA TYR A 83 -33.23 -7.36 -45.08
C TYR A 83 -34.08 -8.55 -45.54
N PHE A 84 -35.40 -8.43 -45.41
CA PHE A 84 -36.30 -9.36 -46.08
C PHE A 84 -36.40 -8.97 -47.55
N THR A 85 -35.76 -9.74 -48.44
CA THR A 85 -35.84 -9.52 -49.89
C THR A 85 -37.05 -10.28 -50.42
N MET A 86 -38.24 -9.67 -50.34
CA MET A 86 -39.43 -10.18 -51.00
C MET A 86 -39.55 -9.54 -52.38
N MET A 87 -39.53 -10.34 -53.45
CA MET A 87 -39.71 -9.91 -54.85
C MET A 87 -38.83 -8.73 -55.31
N GLY A 88 -37.51 -8.79 -55.11
CA GLY A 88 -36.55 -7.91 -55.79
C GLY A 88 -36.56 -6.42 -55.38
N THR A 89 -37.49 -6.00 -54.53
CA THR A 89 -37.52 -4.65 -53.96
C THR A 89 -37.02 -4.70 -52.52
N ARG A 90 -35.92 -3.98 -52.24
CA ARG A 90 -35.43 -3.72 -50.87
C ARG A 90 -36.41 -2.76 -50.19
N ALA A 91 -37.55 -3.26 -49.74
CA ALA A 91 -38.41 -2.53 -48.84
C ALA A 91 -37.82 -2.63 -47.42
N GLN A 92 -37.34 -1.51 -46.88
CA GLN A 92 -36.93 -1.41 -45.49
C GLN A 92 -38.22 -1.40 -44.63
N THR A 93 -38.77 -2.57 -44.33
CA THR A 93 -39.94 -2.68 -43.44
C THR A 93 -39.58 -2.02 -42.12
N SER A 94 -40.43 -1.10 -41.67
CA SER A 94 -40.26 -0.38 -40.40
C SER A 94 -39.85 -1.36 -39.31
N ILE A 95 -38.67 -1.08 -38.74
CA ILE A 95 -38.00 -1.88 -37.72
C ILE A 95 -39.02 -2.21 -36.63
N GLY A 96 -39.46 -3.47 -36.57
CA GLY A 96 -40.28 -3.94 -35.46
C GLY A 96 -39.58 -3.61 -34.16
N THR A 97 -40.29 -2.98 -33.22
CA THR A 97 -39.71 -2.56 -31.95
C THR A 97 -39.35 -3.81 -31.14
N TYR A 98 -38.06 -4.19 -31.13
CA TYR A 98 -37.54 -5.31 -30.34
C TYR A 98 -37.57 -5.06 -28.81
N ARG A 99 -38.45 -4.16 -28.34
CA ARG A 99 -38.52 -3.68 -26.94
C ARG A 99 -38.91 -4.77 -25.96
N HIS A 100 -39.72 -5.74 -26.40
CA HIS A 100 -40.17 -6.86 -25.57
C HIS A 100 -39.39 -8.15 -25.83
N ASP A 101 -38.36 -8.12 -26.68
CA ASP A 101 -37.59 -9.30 -26.97
C ASP A 101 -36.56 -9.58 -25.86
N PRO A 102 -36.58 -10.79 -25.25
CA PRO A 102 -35.70 -11.12 -24.13
C PRO A 102 -34.22 -11.05 -24.48
N ARG A 103 -33.83 -11.34 -25.72
CA ARG A 103 -32.42 -11.22 -26.17
C ARG A 103 -31.97 -9.77 -26.14
N THR A 104 -32.78 -8.86 -26.66
CA THR A 104 -32.47 -7.42 -26.64
C THR A 104 -32.29 -6.93 -25.20
N ARG A 105 -33.18 -7.34 -24.29
CA ARG A 105 -33.11 -6.96 -22.86
C ARG A 105 -31.80 -7.38 -22.21
N LEU A 106 -31.42 -8.64 -22.38
CA LEU A 106 -30.17 -9.16 -21.85
C LEU A 106 -28.95 -8.44 -22.44
N ILE A 107 -28.96 -8.14 -23.75
CA ILE A 107 -27.84 -7.43 -24.38
C ILE A 107 -27.69 -6.02 -23.83
N GLU A 108 -28.77 -5.26 -23.66
CA GLU A 108 -28.67 -3.92 -23.09
C GLU A 108 -28.23 -3.96 -21.62
N LEU A 109 -28.67 -4.97 -20.86
CA LEU A 109 -28.18 -5.22 -19.51
C LEU A 109 -26.66 -5.42 -19.51
N LEU A 110 -26.16 -6.35 -20.34
CA LEU A 110 -24.73 -6.65 -20.43
C LEU A 110 -23.94 -5.44 -20.92
N LYS A 111 -24.45 -4.71 -21.93
CA LYS A 111 -23.83 -3.47 -22.43
C LYS A 111 -23.72 -2.42 -21.33
N ARG A 112 -24.76 -2.22 -20.52
CA ARG A 112 -24.73 -1.24 -19.44
C ARG A 112 -23.68 -1.61 -18.40
N TRP A 113 -23.68 -2.86 -17.95
CA TRP A 113 -22.66 -3.36 -17.03
C TRP A 113 -21.24 -3.18 -17.61
N LEU A 114 -21.01 -3.65 -18.84
CA LEU A 114 -19.70 -3.54 -19.51
C LEU A 114 -19.22 -2.09 -19.63
N ARG A 115 -20.10 -1.13 -19.95
CA ARG A 115 -19.71 0.29 -20.02
C ARG A 115 -19.39 0.87 -18.66
N THR A 116 -20.18 0.55 -17.64
CA THR A 116 -19.93 1.01 -16.27
C THR A 116 -18.57 0.51 -15.76
N HIS A 117 -18.21 -0.72 -16.08
CA HIS A 117 -17.01 -1.35 -15.53
C HIS A 117 -15.77 -1.28 -16.43
N ALA A 118 -15.89 -1.04 -17.74
CA ALA A 118 -14.73 -1.02 -18.65
C ALA A 118 -13.72 0.12 -18.36
N ALA A 119 -14.15 1.20 -17.72
CA ALA A 119 -13.29 2.29 -17.23
C ALA A 119 -12.94 2.18 -15.74
N ASN A 120 -13.53 1.23 -15.00
CA ASN A 120 -13.32 1.12 -13.56
C ASN A 120 -12.05 0.29 -13.30
N PRO A 121 -10.93 0.88 -12.82
CA PRO A 121 -9.70 0.13 -12.56
C PRO A 121 -9.86 -0.92 -11.46
N ASN A 122 -10.87 -0.79 -10.60
CA ASN A 122 -11.08 -1.57 -9.39
C ASN A 122 -12.29 -2.53 -9.53
N ILE A 123 -12.44 -3.15 -10.70
CA ILE A 123 -13.48 -4.18 -10.88
C ILE A 123 -13.18 -5.38 -9.99
N SER A 124 -14.17 -5.81 -9.20
CA SER A 124 -13.97 -6.93 -8.29
C SER A 124 -14.05 -8.28 -9.01
N GLU A 125 -13.31 -9.26 -8.50
CA GLU A 125 -13.34 -10.65 -8.97
C GLU A 125 -14.77 -11.22 -8.94
N GLU A 126 -15.52 -10.90 -7.88
CA GLU A 126 -16.87 -11.40 -7.67
C GLU A 126 -17.87 -10.84 -8.69
N GLU A 127 -17.79 -9.56 -9.05
CA GLU A 127 -18.64 -8.96 -10.09
C GLU A 127 -18.42 -9.63 -11.45
N VAL A 128 -17.15 -9.87 -11.83
CA VAL A 128 -16.83 -10.56 -13.09
C VAL A 128 -17.30 -12.01 -13.05
N ARG A 129 -17.09 -12.71 -11.92
CA ARG A 129 -17.54 -14.10 -11.73
C ARG A 129 -19.07 -14.21 -11.82
N ARG A 130 -19.81 -13.27 -11.24
CA ARG A 130 -21.28 -13.22 -11.31
C ARG A 130 -21.77 -13.08 -12.75
N LEU A 131 -21.16 -12.18 -13.53
CA LEU A 131 -21.49 -12.04 -14.96
C LEU A 131 -21.07 -13.24 -15.80
N CYS A 132 -19.92 -13.86 -15.51
CA CYS A 132 -19.55 -15.15 -16.10
C CYS A 132 -20.61 -16.22 -15.80
N GLY A 133 -21.03 -16.30 -14.52
CA GLY A 133 -22.05 -17.23 -14.04
C GLY A 133 -23.39 -17.05 -14.76
N LEU A 134 -23.83 -15.81 -14.97
CA LEU A 134 -25.03 -15.50 -15.75
C LEU A 134 -24.92 -16.01 -17.19
N CYS A 135 -23.83 -15.67 -17.89
CA CYS A 135 -23.63 -16.09 -19.28
C CYS A 135 -23.55 -17.61 -19.39
N ARG A 136 -22.81 -18.28 -18.50
CA ARG A 136 -22.69 -19.75 -18.44
C ARG A 136 -24.03 -20.42 -18.21
N ASP A 137 -24.80 -19.95 -17.23
CA ASP A 137 -26.12 -20.52 -16.93
C ASP A 137 -27.05 -20.38 -18.14
N LEU A 138 -27.03 -19.25 -18.85
CA LEU A 138 -27.79 -19.08 -20.10
C LEU A 138 -27.32 -20.01 -21.21
N LEU A 139 -26.01 -20.20 -21.37
CA LEU A 139 -25.43 -21.14 -22.35
C LEU A 139 -25.85 -22.59 -22.08
N ASN A 140 -26.14 -22.95 -20.82
CA ASN A 140 -26.67 -24.26 -20.44
C ASN A 140 -28.15 -24.49 -20.84
N TYR A 141 -28.84 -23.46 -21.36
CA TYR A 141 -30.21 -23.57 -21.88
C TYR A 141 -30.29 -23.27 -23.39
N PRO A 142 -29.66 -24.07 -24.27
CA PRO A 142 -29.63 -23.81 -25.71
C PRO A 142 -31.03 -23.77 -26.35
N ASN A 143 -32.00 -24.48 -25.76
CA ASN A 143 -33.38 -24.52 -26.24
C ASN A 143 -34.13 -23.21 -25.98
N LEU A 144 -33.71 -22.39 -25.01
CA LEU A 144 -34.31 -21.08 -24.78
C LEU A 144 -34.06 -20.16 -25.96
N PHE A 145 -32.90 -20.22 -26.60
CA PHE A 145 -32.57 -19.37 -27.74
C PHE A 145 -31.99 -20.19 -28.89
N PRO A 146 -32.84 -20.83 -29.72
CA PRO A 146 -32.38 -21.70 -30.80
C PRO A 146 -31.46 -20.95 -31.77
N SER A 147 -30.26 -21.49 -32.00
CA SER A 147 -29.30 -20.97 -32.97
C SER A 147 -29.74 -21.30 -34.39
N ARG A 148 -30.18 -20.29 -35.16
CA ARG A 148 -30.59 -20.46 -36.57
C ARG A 148 -29.49 -20.09 -37.57
N ASN A 149 -28.45 -19.41 -37.13
CA ASN A 149 -27.37 -18.86 -37.95
C ASN A 149 -26.04 -18.87 -37.17
N LYS A 150 -24.92 -18.73 -37.89
CA LYS A 150 -23.59 -18.58 -37.27
C LYS A 150 -23.53 -17.32 -36.40
N THR A 151 -24.19 -16.24 -36.83
CA THR A 151 -24.38 -15.00 -36.05
C THR A 151 -25.57 -15.08 -35.09
N SER A 152 -25.73 -16.23 -34.42
CA SER A 152 -26.83 -16.41 -33.45
C SER A 152 -26.54 -15.69 -32.15
N PHE A 153 -27.61 -15.43 -31.41
CA PHE A 153 -27.53 -14.86 -30.06
C PHE A 153 -26.64 -15.69 -29.14
N MET A 154 -26.76 -17.02 -29.19
CA MET A 154 -25.97 -17.92 -28.35
C MET A 154 -24.49 -17.91 -28.71
N HIS A 155 -24.16 -17.72 -29.98
CA HIS A 155 -22.76 -17.59 -30.41
C HIS A 155 -22.14 -16.29 -29.89
N ALA A 156 -22.84 -15.16 -30.06
CA ALA A 156 -22.38 -13.88 -29.52
C ALA A 156 -22.26 -13.93 -27.99
N LEU A 157 -23.19 -14.61 -27.29
CA LEU A 157 -23.11 -14.78 -25.84
C LEU A 157 -21.92 -15.68 -25.41
N SER A 158 -21.58 -16.69 -26.21
CA SER A 158 -20.39 -17.53 -26.00
C SER A 158 -19.11 -16.73 -26.11
N GLU A 159 -18.97 -15.90 -27.15
CA GLU A 159 -17.80 -15.02 -27.31
C GLU A 159 -17.69 -13.99 -26.17
N VAL A 160 -18.82 -13.44 -25.73
CA VAL A 160 -18.87 -12.56 -24.55
C VAL A 160 -18.41 -13.30 -23.30
N TYR A 161 -18.87 -14.54 -23.10
CA TYR A 161 -18.45 -15.37 -21.97
C TYR A 161 -16.94 -15.63 -21.99
N GLU A 162 -16.35 -15.97 -23.14
CA GLU A 162 -14.90 -16.15 -23.28
C GLU A 162 -14.12 -14.87 -22.91
N HIS A 163 -14.58 -13.70 -23.35
CA HIS A 163 -13.98 -12.43 -22.95
C HIS A 163 -14.13 -12.14 -21.45
N LEU A 164 -15.27 -12.47 -20.85
CA LEU A 164 -15.46 -12.33 -19.41
C LEU A 164 -14.58 -13.30 -18.62
N GLU A 165 -14.35 -14.53 -19.09
CA GLU A 165 -13.40 -15.48 -18.48
C GLU A 165 -11.96 -14.98 -18.57
N LEU A 166 -11.56 -14.42 -19.71
CA LEU A 166 -10.24 -13.79 -19.87
C LEU A 166 -10.09 -12.58 -18.94
N GLN A 167 -11.13 -11.75 -18.81
CA GLN A 167 -11.13 -10.66 -17.84
C GLN A 167 -11.04 -11.18 -16.41
N LEU A 168 -11.79 -12.24 -16.06
CA LEU A 168 -11.74 -12.83 -14.73
C LEU A 168 -10.33 -13.34 -14.43
N ARG A 169 -9.67 -13.97 -15.41
CA ARG A 169 -8.26 -14.38 -15.29
C ARG A 169 -7.35 -13.17 -15.05
N GLN A 170 -7.50 -12.07 -15.79
CA GLN A 170 -6.71 -10.86 -15.55
C GLN A 170 -6.98 -10.22 -14.19
N VAL A 171 -8.23 -10.25 -13.72
CA VAL A 171 -8.57 -9.75 -12.39
C VAL A 171 -7.93 -10.64 -11.33
N LEU A 172 -7.99 -11.96 -11.48
CA LEU A 172 -7.32 -12.93 -10.61
C LEU A 172 -5.79 -12.82 -10.65
N GLU A 173 -5.19 -12.51 -11.81
CA GLU A 173 -3.75 -12.27 -11.96
C GLU A 173 -3.32 -10.93 -11.36
N ARG A 174 -4.19 -9.92 -11.42
CA ARG A 174 -4.00 -8.66 -10.70
C ARG A 174 -4.26 -8.80 -9.22
N ASP A 175 -4.93 -9.88 -8.83
CA ASP A 175 -5.37 -10.06 -7.48
C ASP A 175 -4.20 -10.41 -6.59
N ARG A 176 -3.87 -9.47 -5.71
CA ARG A 176 -2.66 -9.59 -4.91
C ARG A 176 -2.90 -10.65 -3.86
N THR A 177 -2.01 -11.63 -3.84
CA THR A 177 -2.03 -12.62 -2.76
C THR A 177 -1.77 -11.93 -1.42
N CYS A 178 -2.22 -12.55 -0.33
CA CYS A 178 -1.90 -12.04 1.02
C CYS A 178 -0.38 -11.96 1.25
N ALA A 179 0.42 -12.77 0.56
CA ALA A 179 1.88 -12.69 0.57
C ALA A 179 2.38 -11.38 -0.03
N GLU A 180 1.95 -11.05 -1.25
CA GLU A 180 2.29 -9.79 -1.92
C GLU A 180 1.82 -8.56 -1.14
N LEU A 181 0.61 -8.63 -0.56
CA LEU A 181 0.07 -7.54 0.26
C LEU A 181 0.84 -7.37 1.57
N ALA A 182 1.18 -8.46 2.27
CA ALA A 182 2.02 -8.39 3.47
C ALA A 182 3.42 -7.84 3.14
N ALA A 183 4.03 -8.27 2.03
CA ALA A 183 5.31 -7.78 1.56
C ALA A 183 5.26 -6.28 1.26
N ARG A 184 4.19 -5.83 0.58
CA ARG A 184 3.92 -4.43 0.29
C ARG A 184 3.73 -3.62 1.57
N CYS A 185 2.95 -4.13 2.53
CA CYS A 185 2.76 -3.46 3.82
C CYS A 185 4.11 -3.26 4.53
N LEU A 186 4.97 -4.27 4.58
CA LEU A 186 6.32 -4.15 5.15
C LEU A 186 7.19 -3.14 4.38
N SER A 187 7.14 -3.13 3.05
CA SER A 187 7.88 -2.17 2.24
C SER A 187 7.42 -0.72 2.46
N LEU A 188 6.11 -0.48 2.50
CA LEU A 188 5.55 0.84 2.74
C LEU A 188 5.81 1.30 4.18
N SER A 189 5.78 0.36 5.13
CA SER A 189 6.16 0.58 6.53
C SER A 189 7.61 1.06 6.65
N ARG A 190 8.56 0.39 5.97
CA ARG A 190 9.98 0.84 5.92
C ARG A 190 10.10 2.28 5.45
N ASN A 191 9.41 2.62 4.37
CA ASN A 191 9.49 3.96 3.78
C ASN A 191 8.88 5.01 4.71
N LEU A 192 7.69 4.74 5.27
CA LEU A 192 7.04 5.62 6.24
C LEU A 192 7.92 5.85 7.47
N VAL A 193 8.46 4.79 8.06
CA VAL A 193 9.34 4.86 9.23
C VAL A 193 10.62 5.63 8.89
N SER A 194 11.24 5.38 7.74
CA SER A 194 12.46 6.07 7.33
C SER A 194 12.24 7.58 7.18
N ASP A 195 11.18 8.00 6.48
CA ASP A 195 10.87 9.41 6.31
C ASP A 195 10.39 10.08 7.61
N ALA A 196 9.67 9.36 8.48
CA ALA A 196 9.30 9.85 9.80
C ALA A 196 10.53 10.08 10.70
N ILE A 197 11.49 9.15 10.72
CA ILE A 197 12.77 9.32 11.43
C ILE A 197 13.54 10.51 10.86
N ALA A 198 13.63 10.63 9.53
CA ALA A 198 14.29 11.76 8.89
C ALA A 198 13.63 13.10 9.27
N PHE A 199 12.30 13.18 9.27
CA PHE A 199 11.60 14.38 9.69
C PHE A 199 11.82 14.72 11.17
N LEU A 200 11.75 13.74 12.07
CA LEU A 200 12.01 13.95 13.51
C LEU A 200 13.46 14.41 13.77
N LEU A 201 14.42 13.95 12.97
CA LEU A 201 15.81 14.38 13.04
C LEU A 201 16.04 15.80 12.53
N LEU A 202 15.22 16.31 11.60
CA LEU A 202 15.47 17.57 10.90
C LEU A 202 14.52 18.71 11.26
N GLY A 203 13.23 18.43 11.42
CA GLY A 203 12.16 19.44 11.39
C GLY A 203 12.26 20.46 12.53
N ALA A 204 12.31 19.96 13.77
CA ALA A 204 12.35 20.81 14.98
C ALA A 204 13.77 20.93 15.60
N THR A 205 14.81 20.46 14.90
CA THR A 205 16.17 20.35 15.45
C THR A 205 17.14 21.34 14.79
N HIS A 206 18.36 21.42 15.33
CA HIS A 206 19.47 22.18 14.75
C HIS A 206 20.70 21.29 14.52
N LEU A 207 20.50 19.99 14.28
CA LEU A 207 21.56 19.00 14.07
C LEU A 207 22.24 19.20 12.70
N THR A 208 23.01 20.27 12.55
CA THR A 208 23.64 20.68 11.28
C THR A 208 24.59 19.63 10.70
N GLN A 209 25.10 18.71 11.52
CA GLN A 209 25.90 17.55 11.11
C GLN A 209 25.16 16.65 10.10
N THR A 210 23.83 16.66 10.13
CA THR A 210 23.00 15.88 9.19
C THR A 210 23.15 16.32 7.73
N ASP A 211 23.58 17.56 7.47
CA ASP A 211 23.85 18.04 6.10
C ASP A 211 25.08 17.38 5.46
N SER A 212 25.99 16.86 6.28
CA SER A 212 27.16 16.12 5.80
C SER A 212 26.82 14.68 5.41
N LEU A 213 25.63 14.19 5.77
CA LEU A 213 25.18 12.85 5.37
C LEU A 213 24.71 12.83 3.91
N PRO A 214 25.08 11.82 3.12
CA PRO A 214 24.66 11.71 1.71
C PRO A 214 23.14 11.50 1.59
N SER A 215 22.54 10.72 2.48
CA SER A 215 21.10 10.52 2.61
C SER A 215 20.69 10.43 4.08
N LEU A 216 19.38 10.41 4.35
CA LEU A 216 18.82 10.14 5.69
C LEU A 216 18.08 8.79 5.70
N GLU A 217 18.44 7.90 4.79
CA GLU A 217 17.96 6.53 4.82
C GLU A 217 18.51 5.84 6.07
N VAL A 218 17.72 4.94 6.65
CA VAL A 218 18.07 4.21 7.88
C VAL A 218 19.43 3.50 7.75
N VAL A 219 19.76 2.98 6.57
CA VAL A 219 21.05 2.33 6.33
C VAL A 219 22.22 3.30 6.54
N VAL A 220 22.17 4.51 5.97
CA VAL A 220 23.22 5.53 6.14
C VAL A 220 23.24 6.03 7.59
N LEU A 221 22.09 6.16 8.24
CA LEU A 221 22.02 6.51 9.65
C LEU A 221 22.73 5.46 10.52
N TRP A 222 22.53 4.17 10.26
CA TRP A 222 23.27 3.08 10.93
C TRP A 222 24.78 3.17 10.75
N GLN A 223 25.25 3.50 9.55
CA GLN A 223 26.70 3.67 9.30
C GLN A 223 27.29 4.79 10.17
N SER A 224 26.50 5.82 10.48
CA SER A 224 26.89 6.95 11.32
C SER A 224 26.68 6.75 12.83
N LEU A 225 26.02 5.66 13.26
CA LEU A 225 25.74 5.42 14.69
C LEU A 225 27.03 5.17 15.47
N PRO A 226 27.11 5.58 16.75
CA PRO A 226 28.25 5.25 17.61
C PRO A 226 28.51 3.74 17.66
N ALA A 227 29.77 3.33 17.70
CA ALA A 227 30.14 1.92 17.77
C ALA A 227 29.44 1.18 18.93
N ARG A 228 29.25 1.88 20.06
CA ARG A 228 28.43 1.42 21.18
C ARG A 228 26.96 1.68 20.88
N GLY A 229 26.31 0.75 20.19
CA GLY A 229 24.89 0.82 19.82
C GLY A 229 24.62 0.54 18.35
N ASN A 230 25.65 0.51 17.50
CA ASN A 230 25.49 0.16 16.10
C ASN A 230 25.06 -1.32 15.96
N PRO A 231 23.88 -1.62 15.37
CA PRO A 231 23.45 -3.00 15.15
C PRO A 231 24.29 -3.71 14.07
N LEU A 232 24.99 -2.96 13.23
CA LEU A 232 25.82 -3.43 12.13
C LEU A 232 27.23 -2.83 12.20
N PRO A 233 28.06 -3.24 13.18
CA PRO A 233 29.41 -2.71 13.32
C PRO A 233 30.29 -2.98 12.09
N SER A 234 30.01 -4.05 11.34
CA SER A 234 30.64 -4.39 10.06
C SER A 234 30.43 -3.33 8.97
N ARG A 235 29.36 -2.53 9.08
CA ARG A 235 28.99 -1.50 8.11
C ARG A 235 29.25 -0.09 8.64
N ALA A 236 29.84 0.07 9.83
CA ALA A 236 30.17 1.37 10.38
C ALA A 236 31.10 2.16 9.44
N ASP A 237 30.78 3.43 9.21
CA ASP A 237 31.68 4.36 8.52
C ASP A 237 32.32 5.29 9.58
N PRO A 238 33.61 5.15 9.88
CA PRO A 238 34.29 5.96 10.90
C PRO A 238 34.22 7.46 10.64
N GLN A 239 34.17 7.88 9.37
CA GLN A 239 34.06 9.28 9.01
C GLN A 239 32.66 9.80 9.33
N LEU A 240 31.61 9.08 8.93
CA LEU A 240 30.22 9.46 9.25
C LEU A 240 29.95 9.43 10.76
N GLN A 241 30.51 8.45 11.48
CA GLN A 241 30.43 8.37 12.94
C GLN A 241 31.04 9.60 13.60
N LYS A 242 32.25 10.00 13.17
CA LYS A 242 32.92 11.19 13.69
C LYS A 242 32.10 12.45 13.41
N THR A 243 31.54 12.56 12.20
CA THR A 243 30.72 13.70 11.79
C THR A 243 29.43 13.81 12.62
N MET A 244 28.75 12.70 12.89
CA MET A 244 27.48 12.70 13.62
C MET A 244 27.63 12.54 15.15
N GLN A 245 28.86 12.39 15.66
CA GLN A 245 29.13 12.09 17.07
C GLN A 245 28.42 13.07 18.03
N ASP A 246 28.52 14.38 17.77
CA ASP A 246 27.90 15.41 18.62
C ASP A 246 26.38 15.41 18.50
N ALA A 247 25.85 15.15 17.30
CA ALA A 247 24.41 15.09 17.06
C ALA A 247 23.78 13.95 17.85
N TRP A 248 24.43 12.78 17.89
CA TRP A 248 23.95 11.61 18.63
C TRP A 248 23.99 11.77 20.15
N GLN A 249 24.83 12.66 20.68
CA GLN A 249 24.87 12.97 22.11
C GLN A 249 23.75 13.90 22.59
N THR A 250 23.00 14.53 21.68
CA THR A 250 21.83 15.32 22.05
C THR A 250 20.68 14.43 22.51
N LEU A 251 19.73 14.96 23.30
CA LEU A 251 18.58 14.17 23.77
C LEU A 251 17.77 13.59 22.60
N VAL A 252 17.49 14.40 21.57
CA VAL A 252 16.77 13.95 20.36
C VAL A 252 17.61 12.95 19.57
N GLY A 253 18.91 13.21 19.39
CA GLY A 253 19.80 12.26 18.71
C GLY A 253 19.90 10.91 19.43
N SER A 254 19.93 10.92 20.76
CA SER A 254 19.93 9.71 21.58
C SER A 254 18.61 8.92 21.46
N LEU A 255 17.46 9.60 21.38
CA LEU A 255 16.17 8.94 21.14
C LEU A 255 16.16 8.22 19.79
N ILE A 256 16.58 8.91 18.72
CA ILE A 256 16.62 8.31 17.39
C ILE A 256 17.67 7.20 17.32
N THR A 257 18.81 7.37 17.98
CA THR A 257 19.81 6.29 18.13
C THR A 257 19.19 5.08 18.81
N ALA A 258 18.43 5.26 19.89
CA ALA A 258 17.75 4.17 20.58
C ALA A 258 16.77 3.45 19.64
N LEU A 259 15.92 4.17 18.90
CA LEU A 259 15.01 3.57 17.90
C LEU A 259 15.75 2.79 16.82
N LEU A 260 16.82 3.35 16.26
CA LEU A 260 17.62 2.71 15.22
C LEU A 260 18.37 1.47 15.74
N SER A 261 18.67 1.41 17.04
CA SER A 261 19.36 0.29 17.67
C SER A 261 18.43 -0.85 18.08
N LEU A 262 17.11 -0.70 17.93
CA LEU A 262 16.15 -1.76 18.26
C LEU A 262 16.29 -2.93 17.27
N ARG A 263 16.23 -4.15 17.80
CA ARG A 263 16.28 -5.39 17.01
C ARG A 263 15.21 -5.43 15.92
N TRP A 264 14.00 -4.99 16.23
CA TRP A 264 12.91 -5.00 15.26
C TRP A 264 13.08 -3.94 14.17
N THR A 265 13.82 -2.84 14.42
CA THR A 265 14.21 -1.90 13.35
C THR A 265 15.17 -2.59 12.40
N PHE A 266 16.09 -3.39 12.92
CA PHE A 266 16.95 -4.21 12.10
C PHE A 266 16.15 -5.21 11.24
N HIS A 267 15.22 -5.96 11.84
CA HIS A 267 14.36 -6.89 11.09
C HIS A 267 13.53 -6.19 10.00
N LEU A 268 12.98 -5.02 10.33
CA LEU A 268 12.19 -4.25 9.39
C LEU A 268 13.06 -3.88 8.18
N PHE A 269 14.25 -3.31 8.34
CA PHE A 269 15.03 -2.77 7.21
C PHE A 269 16.00 -3.75 6.53
N ALA A 270 16.57 -4.68 7.28
CA ALA A 270 17.59 -5.59 6.76
C ALA A 270 16.98 -6.82 6.05
N GLY A 271 15.72 -7.15 6.34
CA GLY A 271 14.98 -8.23 5.70
C GLY A 271 15.37 -9.62 6.21
N VAL A 272 14.61 -10.64 5.78
CA VAL A 272 14.64 -12.01 6.34
C VAL A 272 16.02 -12.68 6.24
N GLY A 273 16.80 -12.37 5.19
CA GLY A 273 18.13 -12.98 4.98
C GLY A 273 19.22 -12.52 5.95
N THR A 274 18.98 -11.46 6.73
CA THR A 274 19.99 -10.88 7.63
C THR A 274 19.89 -11.38 9.06
N GLU A 275 18.91 -12.23 9.38
CA GLU A 275 18.85 -12.92 10.68
C GLU A 275 20.08 -13.78 10.93
N GLU A 276 20.73 -14.30 9.89
CA GLU A 276 21.99 -15.06 10.04
C GLU A 276 23.15 -14.14 10.44
N GLU A 277 23.24 -12.93 9.87
CA GLU A 277 24.23 -11.92 10.28
C GLU A 277 23.98 -11.51 11.75
N LEU A 278 22.72 -11.36 12.16
CA LEU A 278 22.39 -11.06 13.54
C LEU A 278 22.69 -12.23 14.49
N LYS A 279 22.37 -13.47 14.09
CA LYS A 279 22.66 -14.69 14.87
C LYS A 279 24.15 -14.89 15.06
N THR A 280 24.94 -14.70 14.01
CA THR A 280 26.40 -14.82 14.11
C THR A 280 26.99 -13.77 15.06
N LEU A 281 26.41 -12.58 15.14
CA LEU A 281 26.79 -11.54 16.10
C LEU A 281 26.34 -11.84 17.54
N THR A 282 25.19 -12.48 17.74
CA THR A 282 24.70 -12.87 19.08
C THR A 282 25.35 -14.15 19.62
N ASP A 283 25.74 -15.07 18.74
CA ASP A 283 26.29 -16.38 19.12
C ASP A 283 27.80 -16.35 19.37
N ALA A 284 28.49 -15.26 19.00
CA ALA A 284 29.91 -15.10 19.26
C ALA A 284 30.18 -15.07 20.79
N PRO A 285 30.85 -16.09 21.37
CA PRO A 285 31.05 -16.19 22.81
C PRO A 285 31.90 -15.02 23.30
N GLY A 286 31.36 -14.25 24.26
CA GLY A 286 31.98 -13.03 24.78
C GLY A 286 31.58 -11.74 24.06
N SER A 287 30.69 -11.81 23.06
CA SER A 287 30.14 -10.61 22.43
C SER A 287 29.26 -9.85 23.42
N PRO A 288 29.54 -8.56 23.71
CA PRO A 288 28.68 -7.74 24.57
C PRO A 288 27.25 -7.59 24.03
N ALA A 289 26.98 -7.99 22.78
CA ALA A 289 25.65 -8.02 22.18
C ALA A 289 24.73 -9.09 22.79
N SER A 290 25.26 -10.23 23.26
CA SER A 290 24.46 -11.37 23.75
C SER A 290 23.71 -11.07 25.05
N LEU A 291 24.34 -10.35 25.99
CA LEU A 291 23.73 -9.96 27.28
C LEU A 291 22.85 -8.70 27.20
N ALA A 292 22.81 -8.05 26.03
CA ALA A 292 22.15 -6.78 25.81
C ALA A 292 20.96 -6.87 24.84
N ALA A 293 20.51 -8.07 24.46
CA ALA A 293 19.49 -8.24 23.42
C ALA A 293 18.08 -7.76 23.83
N ASP A 294 17.67 -7.94 25.09
CA ASP A 294 16.32 -7.53 25.56
C ASP A 294 16.29 -6.14 26.22
N LYS A 295 17.44 -5.68 26.74
CA LYS A 295 17.60 -4.35 27.33
C LYS A 295 17.37 -3.13 26.40
N PRO A 296 17.49 -3.18 25.05
CA PRO A 296 17.39 -1.97 24.22
C PRO A 296 16.00 -1.36 24.23
N ALA A 297 14.96 -2.20 24.27
CA ALA A 297 13.57 -1.75 24.29
C ALA A 297 13.24 -1.03 25.61
N GLU A 298 13.58 -1.64 26.74
CA GLU A 298 13.41 -1.03 28.07
C GLU A 298 14.21 0.28 28.17
N ASN A 299 15.44 0.28 27.65
CA ASN A 299 16.28 1.48 27.61
C ASN A 299 15.67 2.58 26.75
N ALA A 300 15.04 2.24 25.61
CA ALA A 300 14.39 3.23 24.74
C ALA A 300 13.19 3.88 25.43
N MET A 301 12.31 3.09 26.08
CA MET A 301 11.17 3.64 26.82
C MET A 301 11.59 4.46 28.04
N ALA A 302 12.59 3.97 28.79
CA ALA A 302 13.19 4.73 29.89
C ALA A 302 13.80 6.06 29.40
N LEU A 303 14.43 6.05 28.22
CA LEU A 303 14.99 7.24 27.59
C LEU A 303 13.89 8.22 27.15
N ILE A 304 12.79 7.75 26.55
CA ILE A 304 11.62 8.58 26.21
C ILE A 304 11.10 9.30 27.45
N LYS A 305 10.88 8.55 28.54
CA LYS A 305 10.44 9.12 29.82
C LYS A 305 11.44 10.15 30.36
N ARG A 306 12.73 9.83 30.34
CA ARG A 306 13.78 10.77 30.78
C ARG A 306 13.78 12.05 29.95
N VAL A 307 13.67 11.96 28.63
CA VAL A 307 13.67 13.15 27.76
C VAL A 307 12.42 14.01 28.00
N ARG A 308 11.27 13.37 28.25
CA ARG A 308 10.03 14.05 28.67
C ARG A 308 10.25 14.86 29.96
N GLU A 309 10.83 14.25 30.99
CA GLU A 309 11.16 14.93 32.26
C GLU A 309 12.16 16.10 32.06
N GLU A 310 13.17 15.92 31.21
CA GLU A 310 14.13 16.98 30.87
C GLU A 310 13.45 18.16 30.13
N PHE A 311 12.48 17.87 29.26
CA PHE A 311 11.73 18.89 28.52
C PHE A 311 10.78 19.67 29.42
N GLU A 312 10.08 18.99 30.32
CA GLU A 312 9.23 19.61 31.34
C GLU A 312 10.04 20.47 32.30
N ALA A 313 11.24 20.03 32.69
CA ALA A 313 12.15 20.80 33.53
C ALA A 313 12.84 21.98 32.79
N GLY A 314 12.57 22.17 31.50
CA GLY A 314 13.16 23.25 30.70
C GLY A 314 14.66 23.09 30.43
N ARG A 315 15.23 21.89 30.63
CA ARG A 315 16.66 21.60 30.40
C ARG A 315 16.94 21.34 28.92
N LEU A 316 16.73 22.38 28.10
CA LEU A 316 16.69 22.26 26.64
C LEU A 316 18.01 22.59 25.93
N LYS A 317 19.08 22.94 26.65
CA LYS A 317 20.36 23.36 26.05
C LYS A 317 21.04 22.24 25.24
N SER A 318 21.02 21.01 25.75
CA SER A 318 21.56 19.79 25.12
C SER A 318 20.50 18.96 24.38
N SER A 319 19.29 19.50 24.21
CA SER A 319 18.18 18.75 23.63
C SER A 319 18.40 18.36 22.16
N GLY A 320 19.16 19.17 21.41
CA GLY A 320 19.21 19.07 19.94
C GLY A 320 18.14 19.90 19.24
N LEU A 321 17.18 20.48 19.97
CA LEU A 321 16.11 21.31 19.40
C LEU A 321 16.63 22.65 18.84
N ALA A 322 15.99 23.16 17.80
CA ALA A 322 16.20 24.51 17.29
C ALA A 322 15.71 25.55 18.31
N GLY A 323 16.25 26.77 18.23
CA GLY A 323 16.07 27.83 19.22
C GLY A 323 14.61 28.15 19.55
N PRO A 324 13.69 28.34 18.58
CA PRO A 324 12.28 28.58 18.86
C PRO A 324 11.63 27.43 19.65
N PHE A 325 12.00 26.18 19.38
CA PHE A 325 11.50 25.00 20.09
C PHE A 325 12.08 24.83 21.50
N ARG A 326 13.05 25.67 21.90
CA ARG A 326 13.54 25.74 23.29
C ARG A 326 12.72 26.68 24.15
N GLU A 327 11.76 27.40 23.58
CA GLU A 327 10.95 28.35 24.33
C GLU A 327 9.85 27.63 25.12
N PRO A 328 9.48 28.11 26.32
CA PRO A 328 8.42 27.50 27.11
C PRO A 328 7.09 27.36 26.34
N LEU A 329 6.78 28.35 25.50
CA LEU A 329 5.58 28.39 24.65
C LEU A 329 5.48 27.20 23.68
N GLN A 330 6.59 26.57 23.32
CA GLN A 330 6.62 25.43 22.39
C GLN A 330 6.56 24.07 23.10
N GLN A 331 5.98 24.01 24.30
CA GLN A 331 5.81 22.75 25.05
C GLN A 331 4.95 21.74 24.29
N GLU A 332 3.85 22.18 23.68
CA GLU A 332 2.98 21.31 22.89
C GLU A 332 3.74 20.69 21.71
N SER A 333 4.54 21.47 20.99
CA SER A 333 5.36 20.98 19.88
C SER A 333 6.38 19.92 20.33
N ARG A 334 7.00 20.11 21.50
CA ARG A 334 7.91 19.12 22.10
C ARG A 334 7.16 17.83 22.47
N GLU A 335 5.96 17.96 23.01
CA GLU A 335 5.09 16.83 23.34
C GLU A 335 4.69 16.04 22.09
N GLN A 336 4.28 16.73 21.02
CA GLN A 336 3.95 16.07 19.74
C GLN A 336 5.14 15.28 19.17
N MET A 337 6.36 15.80 19.32
CA MET A 337 7.57 15.08 18.90
C MET A 337 7.78 13.79 19.72
N LEU A 338 7.58 13.83 21.05
CA LEU A 338 7.71 12.65 21.91
C LEU A 338 6.62 11.61 21.62
N LEU A 339 5.37 12.04 21.43
CA LEU A 339 4.27 11.16 21.06
C LEU A 339 4.49 10.51 19.68
N ALA A 340 5.10 11.23 18.73
CA ALA A 340 5.51 10.65 17.44
C ALA A 340 6.62 9.60 17.61
N VAL A 341 7.60 9.84 18.49
CA VAL A 341 8.65 8.87 18.82
C VAL A 341 8.07 7.61 19.47
N GLU A 342 7.12 7.75 20.40
CA GLU A 342 6.40 6.61 20.99
C GLU A 342 5.60 5.82 19.95
N ALA A 343 4.87 6.51 19.07
CA ALA A 343 4.14 5.84 17.99
C ALA A 343 5.07 5.09 17.04
N LEU A 344 6.24 5.66 16.72
CA LEU A 344 7.27 4.95 15.94
C LEU A 344 7.83 3.74 16.67
N PHE A 345 8.08 3.84 17.98
CA PHE A 345 8.53 2.70 18.78
C PHE A 345 7.55 1.52 18.68
N ASP A 346 6.25 1.79 18.88
CA ASP A 346 5.19 0.79 18.76
C ASP A 346 5.11 0.20 17.34
N LEU A 347 5.14 1.05 16.31
CA LEU A 347 5.07 0.62 14.91
C LEU A 347 6.26 -0.24 14.51
N LEU A 348 7.46 0.12 14.96
CA LEU A 348 8.68 -0.64 14.71
C LEU A 348 8.57 -2.07 15.25
N TYR A 349 7.98 -2.27 16.44
CA TYR A 349 7.71 -3.60 16.98
C TYR A 349 6.64 -4.35 16.18
N LEU A 350 5.48 -3.72 15.97
CA LEU A 350 4.36 -4.35 15.26
C LEU A 350 4.72 -4.73 13.81
N GLN A 351 5.46 -3.88 13.11
CA GLN A 351 5.82 -4.10 11.71
C GLN A 351 7.08 -4.97 11.58
N GLY A 352 8.11 -4.71 12.38
CA GLY A 352 9.40 -5.41 12.31
C GLY A 352 9.36 -6.83 12.88
N GLU A 353 8.68 -7.02 14.02
CA GLU A 353 8.62 -8.33 14.70
C GLU A 353 7.31 -9.06 14.37
N VAL A 354 6.16 -8.44 14.57
CA VAL A 354 4.87 -9.17 14.49
C VAL A 354 4.45 -9.40 13.03
N LEU A 355 4.39 -8.36 12.20
CA LEU A 355 3.93 -8.45 10.81
C LEU A 355 4.89 -9.27 9.94
N SER A 356 6.18 -9.32 10.27
CA SER A 356 7.16 -10.16 9.57
C SER A 356 6.89 -11.66 9.76
N HIS A 357 6.31 -12.08 10.90
CA HIS A 357 5.86 -13.45 11.08
C HIS A 357 4.63 -13.79 10.24
N PHE A 358 3.66 -12.88 10.16
CA PHE A 358 2.51 -13.04 9.26
C PHE A 358 2.95 -13.12 7.79
N HIS A 359 3.94 -12.32 7.40
CA HIS A 359 4.55 -12.42 6.07
C HIS A 359 5.21 -13.79 5.82
N ARG A 360 5.90 -14.38 6.81
CA ARG A 360 6.46 -15.75 6.65
C ARG A 360 5.36 -16.80 6.50
N ILE A 361 4.25 -16.63 7.21
CA ILE A 361 3.07 -17.52 7.10
C ILE A 361 2.47 -17.39 5.71
N SER A 362 2.28 -16.18 5.19
CA SER A 362 1.75 -15.96 3.85
C SER A 362 2.69 -16.45 2.75
N ASP A 363 4.01 -16.27 2.89
CA ASP A 363 4.99 -16.82 1.95
C ASP A 363 4.94 -18.36 1.89
N SER A 364 4.69 -19.01 3.03
CA SER A 364 4.70 -20.47 3.13
C SER A 364 3.38 -21.13 2.76
N LEU A 365 2.26 -20.50 3.13
CA LEU A 365 0.92 -21.08 3.08
C LEU A 365 -0.07 -20.25 2.23
N GLY A 366 0.40 -19.17 1.60
CA GLY A 366 -0.41 -18.28 0.79
C GLY A 366 -1.60 -17.66 1.54
N ASP A 367 -2.66 -17.39 0.79
CA ASP A 367 -3.94 -16.90 1.31
C ASP A 367 -4.54 -17.84 2.36
N TYR A 368 -4.42 -19.15 2.16
CA TYR A 368 -4.96 -20.14 3.10
C TYR A 368 -4.39 -19.95 4.50
N GLY A 369 -3.06 -19.82 4.62
CA GLY A 369 -2.42 -19.59 5.92
C GLY A 369 -2.91 -18.31 6.59
N MET A 370 -2.99 -17.23 5.82
CA MET A 370 -3.40 -15.91 6.32
C MET A 370 -4.85 -15.88 6.79
N ILE A 371 -5.77 -16.52 6.06
CA ILE A 371 -7.16 -16.64 6.45
C ILE A 371 -7.29 -17.46 7.75
N ARG A 372 -6.47 -18.51 7.93
CA ARG A 372 -6.49 -19.35 9.13
C ARG A 372 -5.97 -18.65 10.37
N VAL A 373 -5.09 -17.65 10.20
CA VAL A 373 -4.57 -16.82 11.31
C VAL A 373 -5.27 -15.46 11.42
N SER A 374 -6.38 -15.26 10.70
CA SER A 374 -7.13 -14.00 10.64
C SER A 374 -7.58 -13.49 12.01
N SER A 375 -7.95 -14.38 12.93
CA SER A 375 -8.33 -14.03 14.30
C SER A 375 -7.22 -13.36 15.11
N TRP A 376 -5.95 -13.57 14.75
CA TRP A 376 -4.80 -12.89 15.34
C TRP A 376 -4.30 -11.74 14.46
N LEU A 377 -4.35 -11.93 13.15
CA LEU A 377 -3.90 -10.94 12.17
C LEU A 377 -4.76 -9.67 12.22
N HIS A 378 -6.09 -9.78 12.19
CA HIS A 378 -6.97 -8.61 12.08
C HIS A 378 -6.83 -7.64 13.26
N PRO A 379 -6.83 -8.08 14.54
CA PRO A 379 -6.55 -7.18 15.66
C PRO A 379 -5.15 -6.54 15.58
N CYS A 380 -4.16 -7.27 15.07
CA CYS A 380 -2.82 -6.72 14.85
C CYS A 380 -2.83 -5.63 13.77
N LEU A 381 -3.53 -5.84 12.65
CA LEU A 381 -3.67 -4.84 11.58
C LEU A 381 -4.40 -3.59 12.09
N ASP A 382 -5.44 -3.76 12.88
CA ASP A 382 -6.18 -2.65 13.51
C ASP A 382 -5.29 -1.84 14.44
N SER A 383 -4.45 -2.51 15.23
CA SER A 383 -3.45 -1.84 16.07
C SER A 383 -2.41 -1.08 15.24
N VAL A 384 -1.91 -1.65 14.14
CA VAL A 384 -0.99 -0.94 13.23
C VAL A 384 -1.67 0.30 12.64
N ILE A 385 -2.92 0.18 12.17
CA ILE A 385 -3.72 1.27 11.63
C ILE A 385 -3.86 2.41 12.65
N GLU A 386 -4.27 2.12 13.87
CA GLU A 386 -4.40 3.10 14.96
C GLU A 386 -3.08 3.83 15.21
N LYS A 387 -1.97 3.09 15.28
CA LYS A 387 -0.65 3.67 15.55
C LYS A 387 -0.12 4.50 14.37
N VAL A 388 -0.42 4.12 13.13
CA VAL A 388 -0.12 4.94 11.92
C VAL A 388 -0.91 6.25 11.95
N GLN A 389 -2.19 6.22 12.32
CA GLN A 389 -3.02 7.43 12.46
C GLN A 389 -2.54 8.33 13.61
N ARG A 390 -2.12 7.74 14.74
CA ARG A 390 -1.51 8.49 15.85
C ARG A 390 -0.22 9.18 15.39
N LEU A 391 0.66 8.45 14.71
CA LEU A 391 1.89 9.01 14.13
C LEU A 391 1.58 10.16 13.18
N GLN A 392 0.60 10.01 12.28
CA GLN A 392 0.15 11.06 11.36
C GLN A 392 -0.25 12.33 12.10
N THR A 393 -1.09 12.20 13.12
CA THR A 393 -1.62 13.32 13.90
C THR A 393 -0.48 14.08 14.57
N CYS A 394 0.44 13.37 15.21
CA CYS A 394 1.57 13.98 15.89
C CYS A 394 2.54 14.67 14.93
N LEU A 395 2.88 14.03 13.81
CA LEU A 395 3.77 14.60 12.81
C LEU A 395 3.15 15.82 12.10
N LYS A 396 1.85 15.81 11.79
CA LYS A 396 1.14 16.98 11.24
C LYS A 396 1.11 18.14 12.23
N GLY A 397 0.84 17.86 13.51
CA GLY A 397 0.89 18.84 14.59
C GLY A 397 2.27 19.48 14.71
N LEU A 398 3.32 18.65 14.75
CA LEU A 398 4.71 19.11 14.78
C LEU A 398 5.08 19.93 13.53
N ASN A 399 4.68 19.49 12.34
CA ASN A 399 4.94 20.21 11.08
C ASN A 399 4.29 21.60 11.07
N LYS A 400 3.05 21.72 11.54
CA LYS A 400 2.38 23.02 11.66
C LYS A 400 3.17 23.98 12.55
N SER A 401 3.74 23.49 13.65
CA SER A 401 4.61 24.29 14.52
C SER A 401 5.93 24.65 13.85
N VAL A 402 6.56 23.72 13.13
CA VAL A 402 7.78 23.97 12.33
C VAL A 402 7.53 25.07 11.30
N ASP A 403 6.43 24.97 10.55
CA ASP A 403 6.07 25.95 9.53
C ASP A 403 5.82 27.33 10.16
N SER A 404 5.08 27.38 11.27
CA SER A 404 4.78 28.63 11.97
C SER A 404 6.04 29.31 12.50
N GLU A 405 6.87 28.57 13.24
CA GLU A 405 7.97 29.13 14.04
C GLU A 405 9.27 29.29 13.27
N LEU A 406 9.53 28.47 12.25
CA LEU A 406 10.78 28.52 11.49
C LEU A 406 10.62 29.15 10.11
N ILE A 407 9.50 28.91 9.42
CA ILE A 407 9.34 29.32 8.02
C ILE A 407 8.59 30.63 7.93
N ILE A 408 7.37 30.67 8.46
CA ILE A 408 6.49 31.83 8.41
C ILE A 408 7.10 32.98 9.23
N ALA A 409 7.62 32.69 10.43
CA ALA A 409 8.29 33.69 11.24
C ALA A 409 9.53 34.28 10.53
N LYS A 410 10.36 33.45 9.87
CA LYS A 410 11.49 33.91 9.06
C LYS A 410 11.05 34.74 7.85
N ALA A 411 10.02 34.30 7.13
CA ALA A 411 9.46 35.02 5.99
C ALA A 411 8.85 36.37 6.37
N ARG A 412 8.33 36.49 7.61
CA ARG A 412 7.86 37.75 8.20
C ARG A 412 8.98 38.65 8.73
N GLY A 413 10.25 38.26 8.54
CA GLY A 413 11.40 39.02 9.02
C GLY A 413 11.58 39.01 10.55
N ARG A 414 10.93 38.08 11.27
CA ARG A 414 11.14 37.95 12.72
C ARG A 414 12.54 37.38 12.99
N ALA A 415 13.26 38.00 13.91
CA ALA A 415 14.54 37.48 14.38
C ALA A 415 14.31 36.17 15.15
N LEU A 416 14.71 35.04 14.57
CA LEU A 416 14.60 33.73 15.21
C LEU A 416 15.74 33.49 16.21
N LYS A 417 15.44 32.91 17.36
CA LYS A 417 16.45 32.53 18.35
C LYS A 417 17.36 31.44 17.79
N LYS A 418 18.67 31.63 17.92
CA LYS A 418 19.66 30.61 17.55
C LYS A 418 19.72 29.50 18.63
N PRO A 419 20.10 28.27 18.27
CA PRO A 419 20.55 27.80 16.95
C PRO A 419 19.38 27.49 15.98
N LEU A 420 19.62 27.61 14.68
CA LEU A 420 18.60 27.39 13.64
C LEU A 420 19.00 26.22 12.73
N PRO A 421 18.03 25.48 12.17
CA PRO A 421 18.32 24.54 11.11
C PRO A 421 18.89 25.27 9.89
N THR A 422 19.75 24.58 9.14
CA THR A 422 20.22 25.09 7.86
C THR A 422 19.09 25.04 6.83
N GLU A 423 19.23 25.79 5.74
CA GLU A 423 18.27 25.74 4.62
C GLU A 423 18.18 24.34 4.00
N ARG A 424 19.31 23.64 3.93
CA ARG A 424 19.36 22.26 3.42
C ARG A 424 18.62 21.29 4.34
N MET A 425 18.77 21.40 5.66
CA MET A 425 18.00 20.62 6.62
C MET A 425 16.50 20.88 6.48
N SER A 426 16.09 22.15 6.42
CA SER A 426 14.67 22.50 6.25
C SER A 426 14.09 21.94 4.95
N ALA A 427 14.80 22.05 3.83
CA ALA A 427 14.37 21.49 2.55
C ALA A 427 14.20 19.96 2.61
N ARG A 428 15.14 19.25 3.24
CA ARG A 428 15.06 17.79 3.42
C ARG A 428 13.93 17.38 4.37
N ALA A 429 13.66 18.17 5.41
CA ALA A 429 12.56 17.94 6.33
C ALA A 429 11.22 18.01 5.59
N HIS A 430 11.01 19.05 4.76
CA HIS A 430 9.82 19.15 3.92
C HIS A 430 9.67 17.99 2.96
N ALA A 431 10.74 17.61 2.27
CA ALA A 431 10.70 16.50 1.33
C ALA A 431 10.34 15.16 2.03
N ALA A 432 10.85 14.93 3.25
CA ALA A 432 10.49 13.77 4.06
C ALA A 432 9.02 13.81 4.51
N MET A 433 8.54 14.97 4.98
CA MET A 433 7.13 15.16 5.36
C MET A 433 6.17 14.97 4.18
N GLU A 434 6.54 15.49 3.00
CA GLU A 434 5.75 15.37 1.77
C GLU A 434 5.60 13.90 1.36
N ARG A 435 6.70 13.14 1.31
CA ARG A 435 6.65 11.70 1.00
C ARG A 435 5.95 10.88 2.09
N ALA A 436 6.13 11.22 3.36
CA ALA A 436 5.52 10.47 4.45
C ALA A 436 3.99 10.67 4.53
N LEU A 437 3.51 11.92 4.50
CA LEU A 437 2.15 12.26 4.96
C LEU A 437 1.32 13.22 4.08
N VAL A 438 1.94 14.11 3.30
CA VAL A 438 1.22 15.23 2.64
C VAL A 438 1.00 15.00 1.15
N GLY A 439 1.93 14.32 0.48
CA GLY A 439 1.86 14.07 -0.96
C GLY A 439 0.66 13.20 -1.37
N PRO A 440 0.22 13.32 -2.63
CA PRO A 440 -0.92 12.54 -3.15
C PRO A 440 -0.65 11.02 -3.07
N ASP A 441 0.61 10.62 -3.26
CA ASP A 441 1.08 9.24 -3.20
C ASP A 441 1.94 8.99 -1.96
N CYS A 442 1.61 9.64 -0.83
CA CYS A 442 2.40 9.51 0.38
C CYS A 442 2.35 8.08 0.96
N HIS A 443 3.43 7.70 1.63
CA HIS A 443 3.60 6.35 2.17
C HIS A 443 2.51 5.95 3.16
N LEU A 444 1.99 6.91 3.94
CA LEU A 444 0.90 6.65 4.87
C LEU A 444 -0.38 6.19 4.17
N VAL A 445 -0.85 6.91 3.15
CA VAL A 445 -2.12 6.59 2.47
C VAL A 445 -1.99 5.23 1.78
N ALA A 446 -0.87 5.00 1.11
CA ALA A 446 -0.58 3.71 0.47
C ALA A 446 -0.52 2.55 1.48
N LEU A 447 0.07 2.77 2.66
CA LEU A 447 0.16 1.77 3.72
C LEU A 447 -1.21 1.44 4.28
N MET A 448 -2.01 2.46 4.63
CA MET A 448 -3.36 2.29 5.15
C MET A 448 -4.25 1.51 4.17
N GLN A 449 -4.20 1.86 2.88
CA GLN A 449 -4.92 1.13 1.83
C GLN A 449 -4.48 -0.34 1.75
N SER A 450 -3.17 -0.60 1.81
CA SER A 450 -2.63 -1.96 1.73
C SER A 450 -2.98 -2.82 2.95
N LEU A 451 -3.06 -2.21 4.15
CA LEU A 451 -3.47 -2.89 5.38
C LEU A 451 -4.96 -3.29 5.33
N GLU A 452 -5.83 -2.40 4.85
CA GLU A 452 -7.25 -2.71 4.66
C GLU A 452 -7.47 -3.77 3.58
N GLU A 453 -6.72 -3.70 2.47
CA GLU A 453 -6.74 -4.71 1.42
C GLU A 453 -6.29 -6.08 1.97
N LEU A 454 -5.22 -6.11 2.77
CA LEU A 454 -4.76 -7.34 3.44
C LEU A 454 -5.80 -7.87 4.42
N LYS A 455 -6.48 -7.01 5.17
CA LYS A 455 -7.55 -7.39 6.10
C LYS A 455 -8.73 -8.02 5.35
N ALA A 456 -9.22 -7.37 4.29
CA ALA A 456 -10.29 -7.89 3.44
C ALA A 456 -9.91 -9.24 2.81
N ARG A 457 -8.68 -9.36 2.31
CA ARG A 457 -8.15 -10.57 1.67
C ARG A 457 -7.93 -11.72 2.64
N SER A 458 -7.63 -11.43 3.90
CA SER A 458 -7.49 -12.45 4.94
C SER A 458 -8.81 -12.75 5.66
N SER A 459 -9.96 -12.25 5.18
CA SER A 459 -11.26 -12.50 5.81
C SER A 459 -11.58 -14.00 5.89
N PRO A 460 -12.07 -14.51 7.05
CA PRO A 460 -12.51 -15.90 7.19
C PRO A 460 -13.61 -16.30 6.21
N GLU A 461 -14.39 -15.34 5.71
CA GLU A 461 -15.45 -15.55 4.70
C GLU A 461 -14.90 -16.02 3.35
N ARG A 462 -13.61 -15.78 3.06
CA ARG A 462 -12.94 -16.30 1.87
C ARG A 462 -12.55 -17.78 2.02
N LEU A 463 -12.54 -18.33 3.23
CA LEU A 463 -12.05 -19.70 3.48
C LEU A 463 -12.79 -20.76 2.65
N PRO A 464 -14.14 -20.77 2.56
CA PRO A 464 -14.86 -21.76 1.75
C PRO A 464 -14.40 -21.75 0.28
N HIS A 465 -14.26 -20.55 -0.30
CA HIS A 465 -13.82 -20.36 -1.68
C HIS A 465 -12.38 -20.84 -1.92
N VAL A 466 -11.48 -20.54 -0.99
CA VAL A 466 -10.07 -21.01 -1.07
C VAL A 466 -9.98 -22.52 -0.91
N VAL A 467 -10.78 -23.11 -0.02
CA VAL A 467 -10.83 -24.57 0.19
C VAL A 467 -11.44 -25.28 -1.01
N GLU A 468 -12.47 -24.71 -1.64
CA GLU A 468 -13.07 -25.21 -2.88
C GLU A 468 -12.03 -25.20 -4.02
N GLY A 469 -11.36 -24.07 -4.25
CA GLY A 469 -10.32 -23.96 -5.26
C GLY A 469 -9.14 -24.92 -5.04
N LEU A 470 -8.71 -25.11 -3.78
CA LEU A 470 -7.69 -26.11 -3.44
C LEU A 470 -8.19 -27.54 -3.70
N GLY A 471 -9.46 -27.81 -3.37
CA GLY A 471 -10.12 -29.09 -3.65
C GLY A 471 -10.11 -29.42 -5.14
N ASP A 472 -10.50 -28.47 -5.99
CA ASP A 472 -10.50 -28.61 -7.45
C ASP A 472 -9.09 -28.85 -7.99
N ALA A 473 -8.09 -28.11 -7.52
CA ALA A 473 -6.69 -28.31 -7.91
C ALA A 473 -6.18 -29.71 -7.50
N CYS A 474 -6.50 -30.17 -6.28
CA CYS A 474 -6.15 -31.51 -5.82
C CYS A 474 -6.82 -32.60 -6.66
N MET A 475 -8.09 -32.43 -7.05
CA MET A 475 -8.78 -33.37 -7.94
C MET A 475 -8.15 -33.39 -9.34
N GLN A 476 -7.83 -32.23 -9.92
CA GLN A 476 -7.15 -32.15 -11.20
C GLN A 476 -5.77 -32.82 -11.15
N LEU A 477 -4.98 -32.58 -10.11
CA LEU A 477 -3.70 -33.25 -9.90
C LEU A 477 -3.88 -34.76 -9.77
N GLN A 478 -4.85 -35.21 -8.98
CA GLN A 478 -5.16 -36.65 -8.85
C GLN A 478 -5.48 -37.24 -10.24
N ASN A 479 -6.32 -36.58 -11.04
CA ASN A 479 -6.65 -37.02 -12.40
C ASN A 479 -5.40 -37.14 -13.28
N VAL A 480 -4.49 -36.15 -13.25
CA VAL A 480 -3.22 -36.21 -13.97
C VAL A 480 -2.35 -37.37 -13.50
N LEU A 481 -2.17 -37.54 -12.19
CA LEU A 481 -1.35 -38.63 -11.61
C LEU A 481 -1.93 -40.03 -11.88
N THR A 482 -3.24 -40.12 -12.09
CA THR A 482 -3.92 -41.36 -12.50
C THR A 482 -4.03 -41.54 -14.01
N SER A 483 -3.71 -40.53 -14.81
CA SER A 483 -3.84 -40.59 -16.26
C SER A 483 -2.86 -41.58 -16.89
N SER A 484 -3.29 -42.28 -17.94
CA SER A 484 -2.44 -43.21 -18.70
C SER A 484 -1.21 -42.52 -19.30
N GLN A 485 -1.36 -41.25 -19.71
CA GLN A 485 -0.26 -40.45 -20.26
C GLN A 485 0.84 -40.20 -19.22
N PHE A 486 0.48 -39.79 -18.01
CA PHE A 486 1.45 -39.63 -16.92
C PHE A 486 2.13 -40.96 -16.60
N ARG A 487 1.33 -42.03 -16.46
CA ARG A 487 1.82 -43.39 -16.17
C ARG A 487 2.81 -43.90 -17.22
N ALA A 488 2.54 -43.68 -18.50
CA ALA A 488 3.44 -44.05 -19.58
C ALA A 488 4.79 -43.31 -19.53
N ARG A 489 4.87 -42.14 -18.87
CA ARG A 489 6.11 -41.35 -18.74
C ARG A 489 6.90 -41.66 -17.48
N VAL A 490 6.23 -41.91 -16.36
CA VAL A 490 6.90 -42.25 -15.09
C VAL A 490 7.23 -43.74 -14.95
N GLY A 491 6.59 -44.58 -15.79
CA GLY A 491 6.74 -46.03 -15.77
C GLY A 491 5.99 -46.71 -14.62
N ASP A 492 6.03 -48.04 -14.60
CA ASP A 492 5.27 -48.87 -13.64
C ASP A 492 5.82 -48.82 -12.20
N THR A 493 6.97 -48.16 -11.99
CA THR A 493 7.56 -47.98 -10.65
C THR A 493 6.81 -46.96 -9.80
N PHE A 494 5.96 -46.12 -10.40
CA PHE A 494 5.16 -45.14 -9.67
C PHE A 494 3.97 -45.85 -8.98
N PRO A 495 3.73 -45.66 -7.66
CA PRO A 495 2.71 -46.39 -6.91
C PRO A 495 1.33 -46.33 -7.57
N HIS A 496 0.68 -47.48 -7.77
CA HIS A 496 -0.70 -47.54 -8.30
C HIS A 496 -1.74 -47.02 -7.29
N HIS A 497 -1.45 -47.15 -6.00
CA HIS A 497 -2.31 -46.71 -4.91
C HIS A 497 -1.74 -45.46 -4.24
N LEU A 498 -2.03 -44.30 -4.82
CA LEU A 498 -1.85 -43.05 -4.09
C LEU A 498 -3.07 -42.81 -3.19
N PRO A 499 -2.88 -42.32 -1.95
CA PRO A 499 -4.01 -41.89 -1.13
C PRO A 499 -4.81 -40.81 -1.87
N SER A 500 -6.14 -40.90 -1.85
CA SER A 500 -6.99 -39.92 -2.53
C SER A 500 -6.80 -38.54 -1.92
N LEU A 501 -6.42 -37.57 -2.75
CA LEU A 501 -6.23 -36.18 -2.35
C LEU A 501 -7.58 -35.52 -1.97
N ALA A 502 -8.69 -36.02 -2.51
CA ALA A 502 -10.04 -35.55 -2.18
C ALA A 502 -10.40 -35.74 -0.69
N ASN A 503 -9.79 -36.72 0.00
CA ASN A 503 -10.06 -36.96 1.42
C ASN A 503 -9.42 -35.92 2.34
N LEU A 504 -8.37 -35.22 1.89
CA LEU A 504 -7.71 -34.17 2.67
C LEU A 504 -8.62 -32.95 2.89
N SER A 505 -9.49 -32.65 1.92
CA SER A 505 -10.43 -31.52 2.04
C SER A 505 -11.57 -31.83 3.04
N ARG A 506 -12.06 -33.08 3.07
CA ARG A 506 -13.15 -33.49 3.98
C ARG A 506 -12.74 -33.65 5.43
N ALA A 507 -11.48 -33.94 5.72
CA ALA A 507 -11.01 -34.11 7.09
C ALA A 507 -11.12 -32.82 7.92
N ASN A 508 -11.11 -31.65 7.27
CA ASN A 508 -11.17 -30.34 7.94
C ASN A 508 -12.59 -29.79 8.15
N SER A 509 -13.63 -30.38 7.54
CA SER A 509 -15.01 -29.86 7.63
C SER A 509 -15.86 -30.49 8.74
N ARG A 510 -15.30 -31.41 9.54
CA ARG A 510 -15.93 -31.80 10.80
C ARG A 510 -15.48 -30.82 11.88
N PRO A 511 -16.31 -29.84 12.29
CA PRO A 511 -16.03 -29.12 13.52
C PRO A 511 -15.98 -30.16 14.63
N ALA A 512 -14.84 -30.27 15.30
CA ALA A 512 -14.75 -30.99 16.56
C ALA A 512 -15.65 -30.23 17.54
N THR A 513 -16.93 -30.60 17.58
CA THR A 513 -17.87 -30.09 18.55
C THR A 513 -17.43 -30.66 19.89
N LEU A 514 -16.68 -29.87 20.64
CA LEU A 514 -16.42 -30.06 22.06
C LEU A 514 -17.79 -30.12 22.75
N ARG A 515 -18.31 -31.33 22.95
CA ARG A 515 -19.35 -31.57 23.96
C ARG A 515 -18.67 -31.40 25.31
N LEU A 516 -18.70 -30.18 25.84
CA LEU A 516 -18.64 -29.95 27.27
C LEU A 516 -19.92 -30.55 27.86
N SER A 517 -19.80 -31.69 28.53
CA SER A 517 -20.83 -32.23 29.39
C SER A 517 -20.80 -31.45 30.70
N ASP A 518 -21.76 -30.55 30.87
CA ASP A 518 -22.10 -29.99 32.18
C ASP A 518 -22.91 -31.05 32.94
N GLU A 519 -22.37 -31.47 34.07
CA GLU A 519 -23.10 -32.11 35.15
C GLU A 519 -22.97 -31.21 36.39
N GLU A 520 -24.02 -31.22 37.21
CA GLU A 520 -24.19 -30.66 38.55
C GLU A 520 -24.98 -29.34 38.67
N THR A 521 -26.26 -29.40 39.06
CA THR A 521 -26.79 -29.55 40.44
C THR A 521 -26.88 -28.21 41.18
N MET A 522 -28.05 -27.58 41.08
CA MET A 522 -28.63 -26.63 42.04
C MET A 522 -30.12 -26.59 41.70
N GLY A 523 -31.08 -26.71 42.60
CA GLY A 523 -31.11 -26.43 44.02
C GLY A 523 -32.52 -25.91 44.26
N ASP A 524 -33.32 -26.78 44.88
CA ASP A 524 -34.70 -26.60 45.32
C ASP A 524 -34.95 -25.23 45.97
N TYR A 525 -35.88 -24.44 45.42
CA TYR A 525 -36.59 -23.38 46.14
C TYR A 525 -38.04 -23.32 45.63
N SER A 526 -38.94 -23.76 46.50
CA SER A 526 -40.39 -23.62 46.38
C SER A 526 -40.83 -22.24 46.87
N GLU A 527 -41.80 -21.61 46.22
CA GLU A 527 -42.89 -20.78 46.82
C GLU A 527 -43.94 -20.39 45.74
N PRO A 528 -45.17 -19.97 46.10
CA PRO A 528 -46.38 -20.68 45.71
C PRO A 528 -47.33 -19.95 44.72
N GLU A 529 -48.26 -20.76 44.20
CA GLU A 529 -49.62 -20.49 43.70
C GLU A 529 -50.05 -19.07 43.28
N GLU A 530 -50.49 -18.95 42.01
CA GLU A 530 -51.82 -18.37 41.73
C GLU A 530 -52.41 -18.92 40.41
N GLU A 531 -53.72 -19.09 40.43
CA GLU A 531 -54.58 -19.92 39.58
C GLU A 531 -54.79 -19.38 38.15
N LYS A 532 -55.00 -20.29 37.16
CA LYS A 532 -56.28 -20.41 36.41
C LYS A 532 -56.29 -21.49 35.30
N GLU A 533 -57.20 -22.43 35.51
CA GLU A 533 -58.17 -23.05 34.59
C GLU A 533 -57.75 -23.80 33.29
N ALA A 534 -58.09 -25.10 33.33
CA ALA A 534 -58.74 -25.94 32.29
C ALA A 534 -57.93 -26.31 31.03
N CYS A 535 -57.92 -27.53 30.47
CA CYS A 535 -58.84 -28.67 30.55
C CYS A 535 -58.18 -29.93 29.95
N ALA A 536 -58.60 -31.11 30.43
CA ALA A 536 -58.69 -32.40 29.74
C ALA A 536 -57.45 -33.32 29.52
N SER A 537 -57.34 -34.28 30.46
CA SER A 537 -57.47 -35.74 30.24
C SER A 537 -56.55 -36.48 29.25
N ARG A 538 -55.61 -37.29 29.78
CA ARG A 538 -55.67 -38.77 29.73
C ARG A 538 -54.56 -39.45 30.52
N ALA A 539 -54.96 -40.38 31.38
CA ALA A 539 -54.12 -41.34 32.09
C ALA A 539 -53.62 -42.47 31.17
N ILE A 540 -52.50 -43.12 31.56
CA ILE A 540 -52.40 -44.59 31.80
C ILE A 540 -50.94 -44.98 32.18
N CYS A 541 -50.82 -45.56 33.38
CA CYS A 541 -49.95 -46.66 33.88
C CYS A 541 -48.40 -46.62 33.84
N LEU A 542 -47.85 -46.54 35.05
CA LEU A 542 -46.68 -47.28 35.62
C LEU A 542 -46.83 -48.82 35.45
N PRO A 543 -45.75 -49.65 35.48
CA PRO A 543 -44.95 -49.96 36.69
C PRO A 543 -43.43 -50.18 36.39
N SER A 544 -42.45 -49.86 37.25
CA SER A 544 -42.02 -50.46 38.54
C SER A 544 -40.58 -51.04 38.44
N ALA A 545 -39.74 -50.57 39.36
CA ALA A 545 -38.68 -51.26 40.11
C ALA A 545 -37.54 -52.01 39.39
N GLY A 546 -36.31 -51.65 39.80
CA GLY A 546 -35.10 -52.44 39.60
C GLY A 546 -33.89 -51.81 40.30
N THR A 547 -33.78 -52.04 41.61
CA THR A 547 -32.63 -51.71 42.46
C THR A 547 -31.54 -52.79 42.40
N ALA A 548 -30.28 -52.41 42.20
CA ALA A 548 -29.04 -53.11 42.63
C ALA A 548 -27.86 -52.19 42.24
N LYS A 549 -27.08 -51.55 43.13
CA LYS A 549 -26.21 -51.99 44.24
C LYS A 549 -24.93 -52.72 43.80
N ALA A 550 -23.79 -52.17 44.26
CA ALA A 550 -22.39 -52.62 44.19
C ALA A 550 -21.69 -52.31 42.84
N LYS A 551 -20.42 -51.89 42.77
CA LYS A 551 -19.28 -52.18 43.64
C LYS A 551 -18.14 -51.19 43.34
N ALA A 552 -17.36 -50.84 44.35
CA ALA A 552 -16.12 -50.06 44.28
C ALA A 552 -14.92 -50.93 43.86
N GLU A 553 -13.97 -50.34 43.14
CA GLU A 553 -12.51 -50.64 43.05
C GLU A 553 -11.90 -49.57 42.12
N GLU A 554 -11.15 -48.58 42.64
CA GLU A 554 -9.67 -48.56 42.75
C GLU A 554 -8.93 -48.81 41.42
N ASP A 555 -8.43 -47.76 40.75
CA ASP A 555 -7.00 -47.39 40.74
C ASP A 555 -6.55 -46.56 39.52
N SER A 556 -5.85 -45.46 39.84
CA SER A 556 -4.74 -44.82 39.11
C SER A 556 -4.93 -43.93 37.85
N PRO A 557 -3.97 -43.00 37.62
CA PRO A 557 -4.21 -41.70 36.99
C PRO A 557 -3.51 -41.52 35.64
N ALA A 558 -4.02 -40.58 34.84
CA ALA A 558 -3.28 -39.62 33.98
C ALA A 558 -4.18 -39.17 32.83
N HIS A 559 -4.34 -37.85 32.64
CA HIS A 559 -3.88 -37.22 31.40
C HIS A 559 -3.96 -35.69 31.50
N SER A 560 -2.79 -35.07 31.38
CA SER A 560 -2.57 -33.65 31.30
C SER A 560 -2.71 -33.13 29.87
N SER A 561 -3.21 -31.90 29.78
CA SER A 561 -2.75 -30.79 28.91
C SER A 561 -2.82 -30.95 27.38
N MET A 562 -3.78 -30.22 26.81
CA MET A 562 -4.08 -30.02 25.38
C MET A 562 -3.11 -29.07 24.63
N HIS A 563 -1.86 -28.89 25.06
CA HIS A 563 -0.91 -28.03 24.33
C HIS A 563 -0.22 -28.68 23.11
N SER A 564 -0.49 -29.96 22.81
CA SER A 564 0.30 -30.74 21.83
C SER A 564 -0.17 -30.68 20.37
N ALA A 565 -1.35 -30.14 20.05
CA ALA A 565 -1.91 -30.24 18.68
C ALA A 565 -1.29 -29.25 17.68
N CYS A 566 -0.98 -28.02 18.09
CA CYS A 566 -0.32 -27.03 17.21
C CYS A 566 1.14 -27.38 16.89
N PHE A 567 1.85 -28.04 17.81
CA PHE A 567 3.22 -28.51 17.58
C PHE A 567 3.30 -29.72 16.64
N TYR A 568 2.24 -30.55 16.60
CA TYR A 568 2.18 -31.71 15.70
C TYR A 568 2.04 -31.32 14.22
N LEU A 569 1.31 -30.24 13.93
CA LEU A 569 1.15 -29.73 12.56
C LEU A 569 2.41 -29.02 12.04
N PHE A 570 3.13 -28.29 12.91
CA PHE A 570 4.44 -27.72 12.56
C PHE A 570 5.49 -28.82 12.30
N GLY A 571 5.47 -29.91 13.07
CA GLY A 571 6.38 -31.05 12.87
C GLY A 571 6.14 -31.84 11.57
N GLN A 572 4.89 -31.93 11.09
CA GLN A 572 4.58 -32.64 9.83
C GLN A 572 4.91 -31.83 8.57
N ALA A 573 4.77 -30.49 8.63
CA ALA A 573 5.21 -29.62 7.55
C ALA A 573 6.74 -29.67 7.37
N GLU A 574 7.49 -29.73 8.47
CA GLU A 574 8.96 -29.85 8.45
C GLU A 574 9.43 -31.22 7.93
N ALA A 575 8.72 -32.32 8.23
CA ALA A 575 9.04 -33.65 7.72
C ALA A 575 8.93 -33.77 6.19
N SER A 576 8.11 -32.93 5.55
CA SER A 576 8.01 -32.85 4.08
C SER A 576 9.12 -32.00 3.45
N ALA A 577 9.62 -30.98 4.16
CA ALA A 577 10.79 -30.20 3.75
C ALA A 577 12.11 -30.99 3.90
N ARG A 578 12.21 -31.89 4.89
CA ARG A 578 13.38 -32.75 5.15
C ARG A 578 13.73 -33.75 4.05
N ARG A 579 12.87 -33.99 3.04
CA ARG A 579 13.17 -34.92 1.94
C ARG A 579 13.90 -34.29 0.74
N ARG A 580 14.20 -32.98 0.75
CA ARG A 580 14.82 -32.29 -0.41
C ARG A 580 16.21 -31.68 -0.19
N SER A 581 16.81 -31.75 1.00
CA SER A 581 18.19 -31.26 1.19
C SER A 581 19.02 -32.21 2.05
N GLY A 582 20.26 -32.44 1.61
CA GLY A 582 21.24 -33.30 2.26
C GLY A 582 21.62 -32.86 3.67
N SER A 583 22.19 -33.80 4.41
CA SER A 583 22.46 -33.83 5.86
C SER A 583 22.87 -32.51 6.53
N LEU A 584 22.21 -32.19 7.65
CA LEU A 584 22.68 -31.21 8.65
C LEU A 584 23.64 -31.85 9.69
N PRO A 585 24.62 -31.10 10.25
CA PRO A 585 25.61 -31.61 11.20
C PRO A 585 25.06 -31.90 12.61
N ALA A 586 25.74 -32.80 13.34
CA ALA A 586 25.38 -33.28 14.68
C ALA A 586 25.23 -32.19 15.76
N ALA A 587 25.79 -30.99 15.56
CA ALA A 587 25.69 -29.86 16.49
C ALA A 587 24.25 -29.34 16.66
N VAL A 588 23.42 -29.39 15.60
CA VAL A 588 22.00 -28.96 15.64
C VAL A 588 21.16 -29.92 16.49
N ARG A 589 21.58 -31.18 16.60
CA ARG A 589 20.91 -32.22 17.38
C ARG A 589 21.14 -32.05 18.89
N ALA A 590 22.26 -31.44 19.31
CA ALA A 590 22.59 -31.18 20.71
C ALA A 590 21.85 -29.95 21.27
N THR A 591 21.68 -28.89 20.47
CA THR A 591 21.01 -27.65 20.88
C THR A 591 19.51 -27.85 21.14
N PHE A 592 18.84 -28.72 20.38
CA PHE A 592 17.40 -28.97 20.54
C PHE A 592 17.07 -29.80 21.80
N ASN A 593 17.95 -30.73 22.19
CA ASN A 593 17.80 -31.48 23.45
C ASN A 593 18.10 -30.62 24.69
N SER A 594 18.97 -29.60 24.56
CA SER A 594 19.25 -28.65 25.64
C SER A 594 18.11 -27.66 25.90
N LEU A 595 17.26 -27.37 24.90
CA LEU A 595 16.07 -26.52 25.07
C LEU A 595 14.90 -27.26 25.72
N ARG A 596 14.83 -28.59 25.56
CA ARG A 596 13.76 -29.43 26.15
C ARG A 596 13.89 -29.62 27.66
N GLN A 597 15.07 -29.40 28.25
CA GLN A 597 15.31 -29.55 29.70
C GLN A 597 15.20 -28.25 30.51
N LYS A 598 15.11 -27.06 29.88
CA LYS A 598 15.26 -25.77 30.58
C LYS A 598 13.97 -25.04 30.94
N THR A 599 12.81 -25.63 30.68
CA THR A 599 11.49 -25.10 31.09
C THR A 599 10.81 -26.03 32.09
N SER A 600 11.35 -26.09 33.30
CA SER A 600 10.65 -26.54 34.49
C SER A 600 11.00 -25.56 35.61
N TRP A 601 10.09 -24.62 35.85
CA TRP A 601 10.13 -23.72 37.00
C TRP A 601 8.84 -23.96 37.77
N GLU A 602 8.96 -24.61 38.93
CA GLU A 602 7.90 -24.72 39.93
C GLU A 602 7.63 -23.33 40.53
N LEU A 603 6.37 -22.90 40.49
CA LEU A 603 5.90 -21.77 41.30
C LEU A 603 5.84 -22.21 42.77
N LYS A 604 6.66 -21.58 43.60
CA LYS A 604 6.58 -21.65 45.06
C LYS A 604 5.93 -20.34 45.54
N GLU A 605 4.70 -20.43 46.07
CA GLU A 605 4.01 -19.28 46.67
C GLU A 605 4.76 -18.74 47.89
N PRO A 606 4.85 -17.42 48.09
CA PRO A 606 5.23 -16.85 49.37
C PRO A 606 4.00 -16.41 50.17
N SER A 607 4.03 -16.85 51.42
CA SER A 607 3.19 -16.51 52.55
C SER A 607 3.01 -15.02 52.83
N SER A 608 1.81 -14.69 53.29
CA SER A 608 1.33 -13.43 53.86
C SER A 608 2.25 -12.79 54.91
N SER A 609 2.49 -11.48 54.79
CA SER A 609 2.91 -10.62 55.90
C SER A 609 2.15 -9.29 55.87
N SER A 610 1.58 -8.97 57.02
CA SER A 610 0.72 -7.85 57.41
C SER A 610 1.41 -6.48 57.53
N LEU A 611 0.58 -5.41 57.50
CA LEU A 611 0.69 -4.05 58.08
C LEU A 611 0.65 -2.90 57.03
N PRO A 612 0.31 -1.64 57.41
CA PRO A 612 -0.90 -1.18 58.09
C PRO A 612 -1.60 -0.02 57.32
N ALA A 613 -2.81 0.33 57.76
CA ALA A 613 -3.72 1.33 57.17
C ALA A 613 -3.18 2.79 57.16
N PRO A 614 -3.74 3.65 56.27
CA PRO A 614 -3.82 5.08 56.56
C PRO A 614 -5.26 5.62 56.58
N ALA A 615 -5.51 6.33 57.68
CA ALA A 615 -6.37 7.49 57.92
C ALA A 615 -7.49 7.86 56.93
N THR A 616 -8.69 7.86 57.51
CA THR A 616 -9.91 8.56 57.12
C THR A 616 -9.74 10.06 56.90
N THR A 617 -10.16 10.58 55.73
CA THR A 617 -10.59 11.97 55.56
C THR A 617 -11.83 12.09 54.69
N LYS A 618 -12.95 12.40 55.37
CA LYS A 618 -14.12 13.21 55.02
C LYS A 618 -14.56 13.29 53.55
N SER A 619 -15.68 12.60 53.30
CA SER A 619 -16.63 12.76 52.18
C SER A 619 -17.29 14.14 52.16
N THR A 620 -17.15 14.86 51.05
CA THR A 620 -18.02 15.98 50.66
C THR A 620 -18.82 15.54 49.43
N THR A 621 -20.13 15.51 49.61
CA THR A 621 -21.16 15.12 48.64
C THR A 621 -21.39 16.23 47.60
N ALA A 622 -21.32 15.91 46.31
CA ALA A 622 -21.88 16.71 45.20
C ALA A 622 -22.11 15.82 43.96
N PRO A 623 -23.06 16.17 43.07
CA PRO A 623 -23.93 15.22 42.37
C PRO A 623 -23.44 14.77 40.99
N ALA A 624 -24.06 13.68 40.52
CA ALA A 624 -23.83 12.99 39.25
C ALA A 624 -24.01 13.89 37.99
N PRO A 625 -23.20 13.69 36.94
CA PRO A 625 -23.48 14.23 35.61
C PRO A 625 -24.27 13.24 34.74
N SER A 626 -25.33 13.76 34.11
CA SER A 626 -26.06 13.14 32.99
C SER A 626 -25.15 12.89 31.77
N PRO A 627 -25.48 11.92 30.90
CA PRO A 627 -24.62 11.55 29.77
C PRO A 627 -24.64 12.62 28.68
N ALA A 628 -23.45 13.10 28.31
CA ALA A 628 -23.24 14.03 27.21
C ALA A 628 -23.35 13.31 25.85
N SER A 629 -24.08 13.95 24.95
CA SER A 629 -24.25 13.58 23.55
C SER A 629 -22.92 13.46 22.81
N GLN A 630 -22.82 12.40 22.00
CA GLN A 630 -21.74 12.18 21.05
C GLN A 630 -21.79 13.26 19.96
N THR A 631 -20.70 14.00 19.81
CA THR A 631 -20.45 14.91 18.68
C THR A 631 -19.99 14.07 17.50
N SER A 632 -20.90 13.81 16.56
CA SER A 632 -20.55 13.23 15.25
C SER A 632 -19.84 14.26 14.38
N THR A 633 -18.92 13.76 13.56
CA THR A 633 -18.14 14.58 12.62
C THR A 633 -19.00 15.05 11.43
N PRO A 634 -18.78 16.27 10.87
CA PRO A 634 -19.68 16.87 9.86
C PRO A 634 -19.85 16.10 8.55
N ALA A 635 -18.97 15.14 8.25
CA ALA A 635 -19.02 14.37 7.00
C ALA A 635 -20.09 13.26 7.02
N GLU A 636 -20.51 12.80 8.21
CA GLU A 636 -21.45 11.69 8.37
C GLU A 636 -22.93 12.17 8.31
N LEU A 637 -23.16 13.46 8.57
CA LEU A 637 -24.49 14.10 8.51
C LEU A 637 -25.00 14.36 7.08
N VAL A 638 -24.15 14.27 6.06
CA VAL A 638 -24.52 14.64 4.68
C VAL A 638 -25.26 13.51 3.96
N THR A 639 -25.11 12.26 4.41
CA THR A 639 -25.67 11.07 3.73
C THR A 639 -27.12 10.76 4.13
N GLU A 640 -27.63 11.37 5.20
CA GLU A 640 -28.99 11.14 5.73
C GLU A 640 -30.00 12.25 5.41
N LEU A 641 -29.59 13.30 4.69
CA LEU A 641 -30.51 14.38 4.34
C LEU A 641 -31.46 13.93 3.22
N PRO A 642 -32.78 14.15 3.35
CA PRO A 642 -33.75 13.78 2.32
C PRO A 642 -33.42 14.46 0.99
N ALA A 643 -33.83 13.83 -0.12
CA ALA A 643 -33.62 14.41 -1.45
C ALA A 643 -34.33 15.78 -1.60
N ASP A 644 -35.42 15.97 -0.87
CA ASP A 644 -36.19 17.20 -0.81
C ASP A 644 -35.54 18.21 0.15
N GLY A 645 -35.07 19.34 -0.38
CA GLY A 645 -34.44 20.40 0.40
C GLY A 645 -33.09 20.87 -0.13
N TRP A 646 -32.52 20.19 -1.12
CA TRP A 646 -31.33 20.66 -1.83
C TRP A 646 -31.66 21.83 -2.76
N ILE A 647 -31.07 23.00 -2.50
CA ILE A 647 -31.14 24.18 -3.35
C ILE A 647 -29.79 24.44 -4.01
N SER A 648 -29.80 24.92 -5.26
CA SER A 648 -28.60 25.18 -6.05
C SER A 648 -28.46 26.66 -6.38
N HIS A 649 -27.23 27.18 -6.38
CA HIS A 649 -26.91 28.56 -6.75
C HIS A 649 -25.74 28.60 -7.73
N VAL A 650 -25.95 29.23 -8.89
CA VAL A 650 -24.94 29.40 -9.93
C VAL A 650 -24.17 30.69 -9.68
N ARG A 651 -22.86 30.60 -9.41
CA ARG A 651 -22.00 31.79 -9.24
C ARG A 651 -21.56 32.35 -10.60
N ASN A 652 -21.17 33.62 -10.62
CA ASN A 652 -20.48 34.25 -11.76
C ASN A 652 -19.23 33.40 -12.08
N GLY A 653 -19.24 32.73 -13.23
CA GLY A 653 -18.24 31.71 -13.62
C GLY A 653 -18.82 30.30 -13.85
N GLY A 654 -20.14 30.11 -13.74
CA GLY A 654 -20.82 28.86 -14.12
C GLY A 654 -20.68 27.72 -13.12
N ARG A 655 -20.03 27.93 -11.97
CA ARG A 655 -19.98 26.93 -10.88
C ARG A 655 -21.30 26.90 -10.13
N VAL A 656 -21.87 25.71 -9.97
CA VAL A 656 -23.09 25.45 -9.19
C VAL A 656 -22.69 25.04 -7.77
N SER A 657 -23.22 25.74 -6.76
CA SER A 657 -23.09 25.39 -5.34
C SER A 657 -24.41 24.81 -4.85
N TRP A 658 -24.38 23.75 -4.04
CA TRP A 658 -25.58 23.10 -3.46
C TRP A 658 -25.59 23.29 -1.94
N HIS A 659 -26.77 23.51 -1.36
CA HIS A 659 -26.98 23.65 0.09
C HIS A 659 -28.33 23.02 0.47
N HIS A 660 -28.39 22.30 1.59
CA HIS A 660 -29.64 21.71 2.05
C HIS A 660 -30.34 22.65 3.04
N THR A 661 -31.62 22.95 2.83
CA THR A 661 -32.37 23.95 3.63
C THR A 661 -32.47 23.61 5.12
N SER A 662 -32.36 22.34 5.50
CA SER A 662 -32.32 21.93 6.92
C SER A 662 -31.04 22.35 7.66
N LEU A 663 -29.98 22.72 6.93
CA LEU A 663 -28.72 23.21 7.50
C LEU A 663 -28.74 24.73 7.77
N GLY A 664 -29.91 25.36 7.70
CA GLY A 664 -30.11 26.80 7.82
C GLY A 664 -30.11 27.54 6.47
N PRO A 665 -30.27 28.88 6.48
CA PRO A 665 -30.31 29.68 5.25
C PRO A 665 -29.01 29.55 4.47
N ALA A 666 -29.11 29.50 3.14
CA ALA A 666 -27.94 29.24 2.32
C ALA A 666 -26.92 30.38 2.44
N PRO A 667 -25.60 30.11 2.34
CA PRO A 667 -24.57 31.14 2.52
C PRO A 667 -24.72 32.34 1.56
N TRP A 668 -25.35 32.14 0.40
CA TRP A 668 -25.62 33.19 -0.59
C TRP A 668 -26.91 33.97 -0.35
N GLU A 669 -27.79 33.53 0.56
CA GLU A 669 -28.99 34.26 0.97
C GLU A 669 -28.71 35.26 2.08
N ARG A 670 -27.53 35.20 2.70
CA ARG A 670 -27.13 36.19 3.69
C ARG A 670 -26.93 37.53 2.98
N PRO A 671 -27.68 38.59 3.34
CA PRO A 671 -27.44 39.91 2.78
C PRO A 671 -25.98 40.26 3.05
N ALA A 672 -25.25 40.62 2.00
CA ALA A 672 -23.84 41.00 2.10
C ALA A 672 -23.73 42.09 3.18
N ALA A 673 -23.12 41.73 4.32
CA ALA A 673 -22.90 42.68 5.40
C ALA A 673 -22.14 43.87 4.81
N ARG A 674 -22.69 45.08 5.00
CA ARG A 674 -22.04 46.31 4.53
C ARG A 674 -20.65 46.39 5.20
N PRO A 675 -19.59 46.77 4.47
CA PRO A 675 -18.22 46.76 5.00
C PRO A 675 -17.92 47.75 6.15
N GLU A 676 -18.91 48.45 6.71
CA GLU A 676 -18.67 49.57 7.62
C GLU A 676 -18.87 49.26 9.12
N ASP A 677 -19.47 48.11 9.49
CA ASP A 677 -19.85 47.86 10.90
C ASP A 677 -18.95 46.90 11.70
N THR A 678 -17.73 46.58 11.24
CA THR A 678 -16.82 45.67 11.98
C THR A 678 -15.72 46.35 12.80
N ARG A 679 -15.81 47.67 13.03
CA ARG A 679 -14.73 48.41 13.70
C ARG A 679 -14.94 48.79 15.17
N ASP A 680 -16.14 48.69 15.74
CA ASP A 680 -16.39 49.25 17.09
C ASP A 680 -17.16 48.34 18.08
N GLU A 681 -16.99 47.01 18.03
CA GLU A 681 -17.48 46.13 19.12
C GLU A 681 -16.34 45.43 19.87
N LEU A 682 -15.45 46.22 20.46
CA LEU A 682 -14.59 45.74 21.54
C LEU A 682 -14.45 46.71 22.71
N PHE A 683 -15.44 47.56 23.01
CA PHE A 683 -15.51 48.27 24.30
C PHE A 683 -16.95 48.68 24.66
N GLY A 684 -17.42 48.24 25.84
CA GLY A 684 -18.33 49.06 26.65
C GLY A 684 -19.78 48.59 26.81
N ALA A 685 -20.09 48.07 28.00
CA ALA A 685 -21.43 47.88 28.51
C ALA A 685 -22.11 49.20 28.90
N LYS A 686 -23.38 49.43 28.49
CA LYS A 686 -24.50 49.92 29.33
C LYS A 686 -25.79 50.17 28.54
N ALA A 687 -26.85 49.51 29.01
CA ALA A 687 -28.20 50.03 29.31
C ALA A 687 -29.00 50.88 28.30
N CYS A 688 -30.22 50.36 28.05
CA CYS A 688 -31.53 51.06 28.03
C CYS A 688 -32.11 51.62 26.72
N MET A 689 -33.30 51.06 26.43
CA MET A 689 -34.56 51.67 25.98
C MET A 689 -34.89 51.84 24.48
N GLU A 690 -36.04 51.22 24.17
CA GLU A 690 -37.18 51.69 23.37
C GLU A 690 -36.93 52.34 22.00
N ALA A 691 -37.48 51.71 20.95
CA ALA A 691 -38.73 52.13 20.30
C ALA A 691 -38.73 51.75 18.80
N SER A 692 -39.79 51.08 18.36
CA SER A 692 -40.30 51.16 16.97
C SER A 692 -40.91 52.57 16.74
N PRO A 693 -41.59 52.91 15.61
CA PRO A 693 -41.85 52.21 14.34
C PRO A 693 -41.73 53.12 13.09
N VAL A 694 -42.24 52.65 11.93
CA VAL A 694 -43.06 53.37 10.91
C VAL A 694 -42.59 53.17 9.45
N SER A 695 -43.37 52.30 8.77
CA SER A 695 -43.91 52.33 7.40
C SER A 695 -43.51 53.42 6.40
N TYR A 696 -43.36 53.06 5.11
CA TYR A 696 -44.37 53.15 4.03
C TYR A 696 -43.75 52.83 2.63
N PRO A 697 -44.53 52.72 1.53
CA PRO A 697 -44.28 51.80 0.41
C PRO A 697 -43.95 52.55 -0.89
N PHE A 698 -43.70 51.86 -2.00
CA PHE A 698 -44.25 52.21 -3.32
C PHE A 698 -43.90 51.17 -4.40
N ASP A 699 -44.85 51.02 -5.31
CA ASP A 699 -44.85 50.30 -6.60
C ASP A 699 -43.70 50.71 -7.55
N ASP A 700 -43.31 49.84 -8.49
CA ASP A 700 -43.87 49.85 -9.87
C ASP A 700 -43.05 49.01 -10.88
N SER A 701 -43.80 48.28 -11.70
CA SER A 701 -43.62 47.81 -13.09
C SER A 701 -42.25 47.76 -13.80
N SER A 702 -41.99 46.61 -14.46
CA SER A 702 -42.09 46.48 -15.94
C SER A 702 -40.99 45.63 -16.60
N MET A 703 -41.46 44.66 -17.41
CA MET A 703 -40.93 44.08 -18.65
C MET A 703 -39.40 44.06 -18.93
N ARG A 704 -38.90 42.87 -19.30
CA ARG A 704 -38.58 42.50 -20.71
C ARG A 704 -38.03 41.08 -20.85
N SER A 705 -38.63 40.35 -21.77
CA SER A 705 -38.14 39.13 -22.43
C SER A 705 -36.93 39.45 -23.34
N ILE A 706 -36.01 38.50 -23.54
CA ILE A 706 -35.27 38.25 -24.80
C ILE A 706 -34.53 36.90 -24.71
N THR A 707 -34.30 36.37 -25.90
CA THR A 707 -34.10 35.02 -26.43
C THR A 707 -32.71 34.39 -26.35
N SER A 708 -32.68 33.07 -26.61
CA SER A 708 -31.58 32.10 -26.75
C SER A 708 -30.44 32.46 -27.73
N PRO A 709 -29.22 31.88 -27.58
CA PRO A 709 -28.15 32.01 -28.57
C PRO A 709 -27.90 30.73 -29.42
N GLN A 710 -27.55 31.00 -30.70
CA GLN A 710 -27.19 30.07 -31.77
C GLN A 710 -25.75 29.52 -31.69
N ARG A 711 -25.58 28.34 -32.32
CA ARG A 711 -24.33 27.63 -32.67
C ARG A 711 -23.35 28.46 -33.51
N ARG A 712 -22.05 28.20 -33.33
CA ARG A 712 -20.98 28.49 -34.31
C ARG A 712 -20.16 27.23 -34.58
N ASP A 713 -20.11 26.85 -35.86
CA ASP A 713 -19.10 26.00 -36.48
C ASP A 713 -18.17 26.90 -37.30
N THR A 714 -16.85 26.74 -37.21
CA THR A 714 -15.93 27.01 -38.33
C THR A 714 -14.66 26.17 -38.18
N ASN A 715 -14.37 25.40 -39.22
CA ASN A 715 -13.09 24.72 -39.45
C ASN A 715 -12.76 24.90 -40.95
N PRO A 716 -11.61 25.47 -41.33
CA PRO A 716 -11.14 25.41 -42.70
C PRO A 716 -9.72 24.83 -42.79
N PHE A 717 -9.49 23.89 -43.71
CA PHE A 717 -8.37 23.87 -44.68
C PHE A 717 -8.27 22.45 -45.29
N SER A 718 -8.67 22.35 -46.55
CA SER A 718 -8.30 21.27 -47.47
C SER A 718 -8.33 21.90 -48.86
N ASP A 719 -7.20 21.84 -49.57
CA ASP A 719 -7.07 21.62 -51.03
C ASP A 719 -5.69 22.05 -51.54
N ALA A 720 -5.00 21.15 -52.24
CA ALA A 720 -4.55 21.31 -53.64
C ALA A 720 -3.40 20.35 -54.05
N LEU A 721 -3.70 19.49 -55.05
CA LEU A 721 -2.96 19.12 -56.30
C LEU A 721 -1.51 18.54 -56.18
N ALA A 722 -1.12 17.36 -56.72
CA ALA A 722 -1.26 16.64 -58.02
C ALA A 722 -0.14 16.94 -59.06
N GLU A 723 0.30 15.87 -59.77
CA GLU A 723 1.24 15.76 -60.93
C GLU A 723 2.77 15.79 -60.65
N GLU A 724 3.69 15.06 -61.30
CA GLU A 724 3.71 14.06 -62.40
C GLU A 724 5.05 13.26 -62.36
N ALA A 725 5.13 12.17 -63.12
CA ALA A 725 6.31 11.29 -63.37
C ALA A 725 7.44 12.00 -64.15
N GLU A 726 8.70 11.55 -64.31
CA GLU A 726 9.23 10.30 -64.88
C GLU A 726 10.78 10.46 -65.01
N GLN A 727 11.61 9.41 -64.84
CA GLN A 727 12.86 9.10 -65.62
C GLN A 727 13.77 8.02 -64.99
N THR A 728 13.70 6.81 -65.57
CA THR A 728 14.78 5.93 -66.12
C THR A 728 16.26 6.24 -65.76
N ASN A 729 17.24 5.34 -65.54
CA ASN A 729 17.59 3.93 -65.87
C ASN A 729 18.94 3.61 -65.10
N PRO A 730 19.76 2.56 -65.38
CA PRO A 730 19.63 1.12 -65.05
C PRO A 730 20.88 0.46 -64.35
N PHE A 731 20.71 -0.77 -63.81
CA PHE A 731 21.61 -1.98 -63.64
C PHE A 731 23.19 -1.90 -63.57
N PRO A 732 23.94 -2.95 -63.13
CA PRO A 732 23.56 -4.33 -62.74
C PRO A 732 24.24 -4.95 -61.49
N ASP A 733 23.79 -6.18 -61.21
CA ASP A 733 24.35 -7.27 -60.40
C ASP A 733 25.85 -7.58 -60.65
N ALA A 734 26.54 -8.12 -59.63
CA ALA A 734 27.34 -9.36 -59.73
C ALA A 734 28.05 -9.74 -58.41
N ASP A 735 27.80 -10.99 -58.01
CA ASP A 735 28.74 -12.03 -57.60
C ASP A 735 29.45 -12.08 -56.23
N GLN A 736 29.14 -13.20 -55.58
CA GLN A 736 29.93 -13.97 -54.63
C GLN A 736 31.24 -14.46 -55.26
N HIS A 737 32.36 -14.39 -54.52
CA HIS A 737 33.27 -15.52 -54.35
C HIS A 737 34.29 -15.30 -53.22
N ASP A 738 34.63 -16.42 -52.58
CA ASP A 738 35.75 -16.71 -51.68
C ASP A 738 37.04 -15.89 -51.83
N GLN A 739 37.71 -15.62 -50.71
CA GLN A 739 39.03 -16.22 -50.42
C GLN A 739 39.62 -15.84 -49.03
N GLN A 740 39.99 -16.89 -48.30
CA GLN A 740 41.26 -17.12 -47.61
C GLN A 740 41.93 -15.99 -46.77
N GLY A 741 42.00 -16.27 -45.46
CA GLY A 741 43.29 -16.51 -44.79
C GLY A 741 44.10 -15.29 -44.31
N LYS A 742 44.30 -15.19 -42.99
CA LYS A 742 45.65 -14.99 -42.41
C LYS A 742 45.66 -15.15 -40.89
N ASP A 743 46.45 -16.13 -40.47
CA ASP A 743 47.01 -16.33 -39.13
C ASP A 743 47.66 -15.06 -38.57
N LYS A 744 47.46 -14.79 -37.28
CA LYS A 744 48.54 -14.42 -36.34
C LYS A 744 48.24 -14.90 -34.93
N SER A 745 49.12 -15.77 -34.47
CA SER A 745 49.21 -16.46 -33.19
C SER A 745 49.88 -15.64 -32.07
N LYS A 746 49.67 -16.12 -30.82
CA LYS A 746 50.52 -16.07 -29.59
C LYS A 746 50.22 -14.96 -28.53
N PRO A 747 50.54 -15.19 -27.23
CA PRO A 747 50.06 -16.30 -26.37
C PRO A 747 49.72 -15.87 -24.93
N SER A 748 49.01 -16.72 -24.20
CA SER A 748 48.83 -16.66 -22.73
C SER A 748 49.94 -17.42 -22.00
N PRO A 749 50.31 -17.07 -20.74
CA PRO A 749 51.15 -17.92 -19.92
C PRO A 749 50.35 -18.78 -18.92
N VAL A 750 51.04 -19.83 -18.53
CA VAL A 750 50.62 -21.07 -17.87
C VAL A 750 50.76 -21.00 -16.35
N SER A 751 49.92 -21.79 -15.70
CA SER A 751 49.83 -22.19 -14.29
C SER A 751 51.13 -22.66 -13.63
N ARG A 752 51.26 -22.49 -12.31
CA ARG A 752 52.07 -23.38 -11.48
C ARG A 752 51.50 -23.51 -10.06
N ALA A 753 51.24 -24.75 -9.67
CA ALA A 753 50.94 -25.18 -8.30
C ALA A 753 52.23 -25.33 -7.48
N THR A 754 52.15 -25.27 -6.15
CA THR A 754 52.80 -26.22 -5.23
C THR A 754 52.33 -26.03 -3.78
N GLU A 755 52.19 -27.18 -3.12
CA GLU A 755 51.86 -27.43 -1.71
C GLU A 755 52.95 -26.96 -0.74
N GLY A 756 52.63 -26.88 0.56
CA GLY A 756 53.64 -26.88 1.62
C GLY A 756 53.13 -26.49 3.00
N ALA A 757 53.10 -27.45 3.91
CA ALA A 757 52.52 -27.39 5.24
C ALA A 757 53.47 -26.91 6.36
N ARG A 758 52.84 -26.59 7.51
CA ARG A 758 53.25 -26.87 8.91
C ARG A 758 54.06 -25.84 9.73
N ALA A 759 53.48 -25.57 10.92
CA ALA A 759 54.06 -25.53 12.28
C ALA A 759 54.63 -24.22 12.88
N GLU A 760 53.84 -23.66 13.80
CA GLU A 760 54.20 -23.13 15.15
C GLU A 760 55.35 -23.89 15.85
N PRO A 761 56.17 -23.27 16.75
CA PRO A 761 55.70 -22.96 18.12
C PRO A 761 56.35 -21.78 18.92
N LEU A 762 55.54 -21.22 19.84
CA LEU A 762 55.78 -20.89 21.27
C LEU A 762 57.05 -20.13 21.80
N SER A 763 56.76 -18.96 22.42
CA SER A 763 56.99 -18.58 23.84
C SER A 763 58.30 -17.94 24.39
N PHE A 764 58.07 -17.06 25.40
CA PHE A 764 58.94 -16.42 26.43
C PHE A 764 59.95 -15.33 25.99
N GLY A 765 60.13 -14.17 26.67
CA GLY A 765 59.61 -13.69 27.96
C GLY A 765 59.97 -12.20 28.26
N LEU A 766 59.34 -11.66 29.31
CA LEU A 766 59.74 -10.48 30.11
C LEU A 766 60.95 -10.84 31.03
N PRO A 767 61.49 -9.99 31.95
CA PRO A 767 61.22 -8.57 32.34
C PRO A 767 62.48 -7.70 32.59
N ARG A 768 62.35 -6.36 32.84
CA ARG A 768 62.84 -5.67 34.06
C ARG A 768 62.64 -4.13 34.07
N GLU A 769 62.73 -3.60 35.30
CA GLU A 769 62.20 -2.38 35.93
C GLU A 769 63.07 -1.09 35.85
N ALA A 770 62.50 -0.05 36.50
CA ALA A 770 63.05 1.21 37.05
C ALA A 770 63.06 2.41 36.09
N GLY A 771 62.47 3.58 36.37
CA GLY A 771 62.05 4.21 37.63
C GLY A 771 62.76 5.55 37.74
N MET A 772 62.04 6.70 37.72
CA MET A 772 62.46 7.97 38.32
C MET A 772 61.45 9.11 38.07
N THR A 773 60.87 9.59 39.16
CA THR A 773 60.27 10.94 39.35
C THR A 773 61.39 11.98 39.54
N PRO A 774 61.15 13.32 39.47
CA PRO A 774 60.60 14.03 40.63
C PRO A 774 59.66 15.20 40.32
N SER A 775 58.91 15.57 41.37
CA SER A 775 58.07 16.75 41.56
C SER A 775 58.75 17.71 42.53
N THR A 776 58.64 19.03 42.31
CA THR A 776 58.58 20.14 43.32
C THR A 776 58.45 21.46 42.54
N ALA A 777 57.33 22.18 42.53
CA ALA A 777 56.75 23.09 43.56
C ALA A 777 57.40 24.49 43.63
N SER A 778 56.54 25.52 43.75
CA SER A 778 56.76 26.96 44.08
C SER A 778 56.52 27.92 42.90
N ARG A 779 55.91 29.11 42.98
CA ARG A 779 55.14 29.86 44.00
C ARG A 779 54.78 31.22 43.36
N THR A 780 53.61 31.76 43.72
CA THR A 780 53.24 33.19 43.86
C THR A 780 53.06 34.16 42.67
N GLN A 781 51.89 34.84 42.75
CA GLN A 781 51.62 36.29 42.62
C GLN A 781 51.06 36.86 41.31
N SER A 782 49.77 37.23 41.38
CA SER A 782 49.13 38.36 40.67
C SER A 782 49.74 39.71 41.09
N PRO A 783 49.50 40.82 40.35
CA PRO A 783 48.30 41.61 40.63
C PRO A 783 47.61 42.25 39.39
N ALA A 784 46.37 42.68 39.63
CA ALA A 784 45.49 43.48 38.78
C ALA A 784 45.97 44.93 38.60
N VAL A 785 45.55 45.63 37.54
CA VAL A 785 45.34 47.10 37.49
C VAL A 785 44.53 47.53 36.23
N LEU A 786 43.42 48.24 36.50
CA LEU A 786 42.75 49.39 35.83
C LEU A 786 42.24 49.38 34.37
N GLU A 787 40.96 49.73 34.29
CA GLU A 787 40.14 50.35 33.22
C GLU A 787 40.69 51.73 32.75
N PRO A 788 40.22 52.35 31.62
CA PRO A 788 38.88 52.96 31.56
C PRO A 788 38.16 53.09 30.18
N GLU A 789 36.94 53.62 30.27
CA GLU A 789 35.89 53.88 29.28
C GLU A 789 36.15 54.94 28.17
N ALA A 790 35.45 54.73 27.03
CA ALA A 790 34.74 55.68 26.11
C ALA A 790 35.50 56.83 25.39
N PRO A 791 34.93 57.56 24.37
CA PRO A 791 33.59 57.51 23.78
C PRO A 791 33.52 57.56 22.21
N ALA A 792 32.28 57.63 21.72
CA ALA A 792 31.80 57.68 20.34
C ALA A 792 32.26 58.87 19.46
N THR A 793 32.32 58.64 18.14
CA THR A 793 32.18 59.72 17.14
C THR A 793 31.45 59.24 15.87
N LEU A 794 30.55 60.12 15.43
CA LEU A 794 29.67 60.12 14.27
C LEU A 794 30.36 60.16 12.90
N LEU A 795 29.59 59.74 11.89
CA LEU A 795 29.54 60.22 10.49
C LEU A 795 30.82 60.09 9.63
N SER A 796 30.74 59.33 8.53
CA SER A 796 30.63 59.93 7.18
C SER A 796 30.60 58.88 6.05
N ARG A 797 29.63 59.11 5.16
CA ARG A 797 29.44 58.59 3.80
C ARG A 797 30.62 58.98 2.89
N PRO A 798 30.94 58.17 1.86
CA PRO A 798 31.02 58.74 0.49
C PRO A 798 30.42 57.75 -0.54
N GLN A 799 29.39 58.10 -1.31
CA GLN A 799 29.45 58.79 -2.61
C GLN A 799 30.64 58.39 -3.51
N GLU A 800 30.35 57.42 -4.39
CA GLU A 800 30.21 57.63 -5.84
C GLU A 800 31.33 58.44 -6.52
N GLY A 801 32.27 57.71 -7.11
CA GLY A 801 33.33 58.25 -7.96
C GLY A 801 33.53 57.35 -9.18
N GLN A 802 33.12 57.85 -10.34
CA GLN A 802 33.37 57.30 -11.67
C GLN A 802 34.86 57.04 -11.91
N ARG A 803 35.21 55.89 -12.50
CA ARG A 803 36.48 55.73 -13.22
C ARG A 803 36.36 54.79 -14.43
N LYS A 804 36.27 55.45 -15.58
CA LYS A 804 36.89 55.18 -16.89
C LYS A 804 37.51 53.79 -17.14
N GLU A 805 37.03 53.18 -18.22
CA GLU A 805 37.55 52.03 -18.96
C GLU A 805 39.01 52.19 -19.44
N VAL A 806 39.78 51.09 -19.41
CA VAL A 806 40.62 50.58 -20.52
C VAL A 806 40.72 49.04 -20.36
N PRO A 807 40.54 48.23 -21.42
CA PRO A 807 40.53 46.76 -21.32
C PRO A 807 41.93 46.16 -21.55
N SER A 808 42.29 45.15 -20.76
CA SER A 808 43.38 44.22 -21.09
C SER A 808 42.81 42.85 -21.44
N THR A 809 43.09 42.47 -22.68
CA THR A 809 42.86 41.21 -23.36
C THR A 809 43.69 40.07 -22.75
N SER A 810 43.03 38.93 -22.50
CA SER A 810 43.47 37.54 -22.70
C SER A 810 42.93 36.63 -21.60
N ALA A 811 41.83 35.93 -21.91
CA ALA A 811 41.35 34.80 -21.15
C ALA A 811 40.89 33.71 -22.11
N ASP A 812 41.43 32.51 -21.90
CA ASP A 812 41.13 31.26 -22.60
C ASP A 812 39.64 30.87 -22.48
N PRO A 813 38.97 30.46 -23.56
CA PRO A 813 37.61 29.95 -23.49
C PRO A 813 37.64 28.41 -23.38
N ALA A 814 37.82 27.88 -22.17
CA ALA A 814 37.69 26.43 -21.95
C ALA A 814 37.01 26.00 -20.64
N SER A 815 36.51 26.92 -19.79
CA SER A 815 36.00 26.54 -18.45
C SER A 815 34.60 27.07 -18.07
N SER A 816 33.76 27.45 -19.05
CA SER A 816 32.43 28.03 -18.79
C SER A 816 31.23 27.13 -19.16
N ALA A 817 31.46 25.87 -19.55
CA ALA A 817 30.38 24.96 -19.97
C ALA A 817 29.71 24.17 -18.82
N ALA A 818 30.17 24.29 -17.57
CA ALA A 818 29.73 23.41 -16.47
C ALA A 818 28.68 24.01 -15.51
N SER A 819 28.26 25.27 -15.66
CA SER A 819 27.38 25.93 -14.67
C SER A 819 25.94 26.18 -15.13
N PHE A 820 25.47 25.50 -16.17
CA PHE A 820 24.09 25.64 -16.69
C PHE A 820 23.25 24.35 -16.57
N LEU A 821 23.36 23.62 -15.46
CA LEU A 821 22.35 22.62 -15.10
C LEU A 821 21.18 23.32 -14.41
N GLN A 822 20.20 23.71 -15.23
CA GLN A 822 18.90 24.19 -14.77
C GLN A 822 18.28 23.20 -13.76
N ARG A 823 17.73 23.76 -12.67
CA ARG A 823 16.90 23.06 -11.69
C ARG A 823 15.85 22.22 -12.44
N GLY A 824 15.87 20.90 -12.25
CA GLY A 824 14.87 19.98 -12.82
C GLY A 824 15.41 18.93 -13.80
N CYS A 825 16.71 18.92 -14.11
CA CYS A 825 17.31 17.89 -14.95
C CYS A 825 17.99 16.81 -14.10
N LEU A 826 17.67 15.53 -14.32
CA LEU A 826 18.33 14.38 -13.68
C LEU A 826 19.17 13.64 -14.72
N ARG A 827 20.50 13.61 -14.54
CA ARG A 827 21.43 12.91 -15.42
C ARG A 827 22.00 11.67 -14.72
N ALA A 828 22.07 10.55 -15.43
CA ALA A 828 22.70 9.33 -14.96
C ALA A 828 23.58 8.72 -16.06
N GLU A 829 24.79 8.28 -15.69
CA GLU A 829 25.59 7.39 -16.54
C GLU A 829 25.24 5.94 -16.23
N VAL A 830 24.85 5.21 -17.27
CA VAL A 830 24.39 3.84 -17.15
C VAL A 830 25.14 2.91 -18.08
N GLN A 831 25.30 1.67 -17.63
CA GLN A 831 25.82 0.58 -18.40
C GLN A 831 24.66 -0.23 -18.98
N ARG A 832 24.44 -0.17 -20.30
CA ARG A 832 23.43 -0.99 -20.97
C ARG A 832 23.84 -2.45 -20.92
N LEU A 833 22.92 -3.30 -20.46
CA LEU A 833 23.08 -4.74 -20.37
C LEU A 833 22.31 -5.42 -21.50
N THR A 834 22.85 -6.53 -21.99
CA THR A 834 22.18 -7.45 -22.91
C THR A 834 22.13 -8.84 -22.29
N THR A 835 21.05 -9.58 -22.55
CA THR A 835 20.93 -10.98 -22.10
C THR A 835 21.92 -11.86 -22.87
N SER A 836 22.59 -12.76 -22.15
CA SER A 836 23.44 -13.81 -22.70
C SER A 836 23.09 -15.14 -22.01
N VAL A 837 23.56 -16.27 -22.56
CA VAL A 837 23.31 -17.61 -21.99
C VAL A 837 23.84 -17.71 -20.54
N GLN A 838 24.83 -16.90 -20.17
CA GLN A 838 25.45 -16.86 -18.83
C GLN A 838 24.90 -15.72 -17.94
N GLY A 839 23.78 -15.10 -18.32
CA GLY A 839 23.18 -13.96 -17.60
C GLY A 839 23.46 -12.62 -18.29
N TRP A 840 23.48 -11.54 -17.51
CA TRP A 840 23.62 -10.17 -18.04
C TRP A 840 25.07 -9.88 -18.47
N LYS A 841 25.24 -9.45 -19.71
CA LYS A 841 26.54 -8.98 -20.22
C LYS A 841 26.50 -7.49 -20.49
N PHE A 842 27.55 -6.80 -20.09
CA PHE A 842 27.77 -5.40 -20.47
C PHE A 842 27.84 -5.25 -21.99
N HIS A 843 27.07 -4.30 -22.52
CA HIS A 843 27.05 -4.00 -23.95
C HIS A 843 27.72 -2.66 -24.26
N ASP A 844 27.25 -1.57 -23.64
CA ASP A 844 27.79 -0.22 -23.84
C ASP A 844 27.40 0.75 -22.71
N SER A 845 28.19 1.80 -22.50
CA SER A 845 27.85 2.89 -21.58
C SER A 845 27.07 3.99 -22.30
N ARG A 846 26.05 4.56 -21.64
CA ARG A 846 25.19 5.64 -22.17
C ARG A 846 24.89 6.65 -21.07
N SER A 847 24.68 7.92 -21.43
CA SER A 847 24.03 8.90 -20.56
C SER A 847 22.51 8.81 -20.72
N LEU A 848 21.78 8.91 -19.62
CA LEU A 848 20.35 9.18 -19.56
C LEU A 848 20.17 10.58 -18.97
N LEU A 849 19.31 11.41 -19.56
CA LEU A 849 18.94 12.71 -19.03
C LEU A 849 17.43 12.84 -19.01
N ILE A 850 16.85 13.01 -17.84
CA ILE A 850 15.45 13.41 -17.69
C ILE A 850 15.42 14.92 -17.62
N THR A 851 14.68 15.55 -18.53
CA THR A 851 14.44 16.99 -18.56
C THR A 851 12.97 17.24 -18.83
N GLY A 852 12.26 17.81 -17.84
CA GLY A 852 10.81 17.95 -17.90
C GLY A 852 10.10 16.59 -18.04
N SER A 853 9.30 16.43 -19.10
CA SER A 853 8.59 15.19 -19.43
C SER A 853 9.34 14.28 -20.40
N GLN A 854 10.60 14.56 -20.72
CA GLN A 854 11.39 13.82 -21.70
C GLN A 854 12.54 13.06 -21.05
N LEU A 855 12.70 11.80 -21.45
CA LEU A 855 13.89 11.00 -21.21
C LEU A 855 14.74 10.97 -22.48
N LEU A 856 15.92 11.59 -22.40
CA LEU A 856 16.91 11.63 -23.47
C LEU A 856 17.91 10.49 -23.24
N ILE A 857 17.96 9.55 -24.16
CA ILE A 857 18.92 8.44 -24.18
C ILE A 857 20.03 8.81 -25.17
N TYR A 858 21.24 9.01 -24.68
CA TYR A 858 22.38 9.41 -25.51
C TYR A 858 22.99 8.21 -26.25
N ASP A 859 23.76 8.52 -27.29
CA ASP A 859 24.55 7.54 -28.01
C ASP A 859 25.64 6.91 -27.15
N LYS A 860 26.17 5.77 -27.62
CA LYS A 860 27.19 4.99 -26.90
C LYS A 860 28.40 5.89 -26.59
N GLY A 861 28.68 6.10 -25.30
CA GLY A 861 29.79 6.93 -24.84
C GLY A 861 29.66 8.43 -25.15
N SER A 862 28.52 8.89 -25.67
CA SER A 862 28.28 10.30 -25.93
C SER A 862 27.54 10.95 -24.77
N ALA A 863 27.97 12.17 -24.45
CA ALA A 863 27.31 13.06 -23.50
C ALA A 863 26.42 14.10 -24.17
N ASP A 864 26.53 14.26 -25.49
CA ASP A 864 26.02 15.40 -26.24
C ASP A 864 25.08 15.00 -27.39
N GLN A 865 25.22 13.79 -27.94
CA GLN A 865 24.36 13.30 -29.02
C GLN A 865 23.23 12.43 -28.47
N VAL A 866 22.00 12.95 -28.57
CA VAL A 866 20.79 12.22 -28.17
C VAL A 866 20.40 11.22 -29.25
N LYS A 867 20.41 9.93 -28.92
CA LYS A 867 19.99 8.84 -29.82
C LYS A 867 18.47 8.70 -29.87
N THR A 868 17.82 8.81 -28.72
CA THR A 868 16.39 8.57 -28.58
C THR A 868 15.82 9.53 -27.56
N VAL A 869 14.76 10.23 -27.96
CA VAL A 869 13.93 11.04 -27.08
C VAL A 869 12.69 10.22 -26.78
N VAL A 870 12.37 10.04 -25.51
CA VAL A 870 11.19 9.31 -25.04
C VAL A 870 10.31 10.27 -24.26
N ASP A 871 9.05 10.42 -24.66
CA ASP A 871 8.08 11.27 -23.95
C ASP A 871 7.40 10.46 -22.83
N ILE A 872 7.79 10.74 -21.58
CA ILE A 872 7.27 10.09 -20.38
C ILE A 872 5.79 10.44 -20.19
N SER A 873 5.41 11.70 -20.44
CA SER A 873 4.04 12.19 -20.24
C SER A 873 3.05 11.65 -21.27
N ALA A 874 3.52 11.33 -22.48
CA ALA A 874 2.72 10.70 -23.52
C ALA A 874 2.55 9.19 -23.33
N GLY A 875 3.08 8.60 -22.25
CA GLY A 875 3.02 7.16 -21.99
C GLY A 875 3.88 6.33 -22.95
N GLU A 876 4.97 6.89 -23.48
CA GLU A 876 5.92 6.12 -24.30
C GLU A 876 6.78 5.16 -23.46
N VAL A 877 6.87 5.38 -22.15
CA VAL A 877 7.43 4.43 -21.20
C VAL A 877 6.31 3.52 -20.69
N GLU A 878 6.32 2.25 -21.11
CA GLU A 878 5.30 1.27 -20.70
C GLU A 878 5.60 0.71 -19.30
N ARG A 879 6.87 0.41 -19.02
CA ARG A 879 7.33 -0.10 -17.72
C ARG A 879 8.71 0.45 -17.37
N CYS A 880 8.90 0.75 -16.10
CA CYS A 880 10.16 1.20 -15.53
C CYS A 880 10.33 0.53 -14.15
N ASN A 881 11.20 -0.46 -14.06
CA ASN A 881 11.40 -1.26 -12.85
C ASN A 881 12.87 -1.25 -12.43
N LEU A 882 13.14 -0.97 -11.16
CA LEU A 882 14.46 -1.20 -10.57
C LEU A 882 14.54 -2.64 -10.08
N LEU A 883 15.32 -3.46 -10.78
CA LEU A 883 15.65 -4.83 -10.39
C LEU A 883 16.75 -4.82 -9.31
N TYR A 884 17.03 -6.00 -8.76
CA TYR A 884 18.13 -6.21 -7.81
C TYR A 884 19.50 -5.78 -8.40
N ASP A 885 20.45 -5.44 -7.53
CA ASP A 885 21.81 -4.99 -7.87
C ASP A 885 21.92 -3.68 -8.68
N GLY A 886 20.89 -2.83 -8.59
CA GLY A 886 20.88 -1.51 -9.24
C GLY A 886 20.66 -1.57 -10.75
N VAL A 887 20.01 -2.62 -11.25
CA VAL A 887 19.67 -2.78 -12.66
C VAL A 887 18.29 -2.20 -12.96
N LEU A 888 18.22 -1.11 -13.69
CA LEU A 888 16.99 -0.51 -14.21
C LEU A 888 16.55 -1.22 -15.51
N SER A 889 15.34 -1.77 -15.50
CA SER A 889 14.63 -2.26 -16.68
C SER A 889 13.66 -1.20 -17.18
N LEU A 890 13.84 -0.77 -18.44
CA LEU A 890 13.05 0.28 -19.08
C LEU A 890 12.43 -0.26 -20.37
N GLU A 891 11.11 -0.32 -20.43
CA GLU A 891 10.35 -0.76 -21.60
C GLU A 891 9.73 0.45 -22.30
N VAL A 892 10.15 0.70 -23.54
CA VAL A 892 9.77 1.89 -24.31
C VAL A 892 9.00 1.48 -25.58
N ARG A 893 7.83 2.09 -25.76
CA ARG A 893 6.99 1.92 -26.93
C ARG A 893 7.55 2.73 -28.09
N ARG A 894 7.96 2.07 -29.17
CA ARG A 894 8.36 2.79 -30.39
C ARG A 894 7.15 3.27 -31.17
N LYS A 895 7.07 4.57 -31.40
CA LYS A 895 6.18 5.15 -32.40
C LYS A 895 6.64 4.70 -33.80
N ARG A 896 5.92 3.77 -34.42
CA ARG A 896 6.21 3.31 -35.80
C ARG A 896 6.22 4.54 -36.72
N ARG A 897 7.35 4.78 -37.40
CA ARG A 897 7.36 5.67 -38.56
C ARG A 897 6.39 5.06 -39.58
N ARG A 898 5.47 5.86 -40.13
CA ARG A 898 4.45 5.42 -41.08
C ARG A 898 5.11 4.90 -42.36
N SER A 899 5.48 3.63 -42.42
CA SER A 899 5.65 2.89 -43.66
C SER A 899 4.55 1.82 -43.74
N LEU A 900 3.95 1.69 -44.92
CA LEU A 900 2.79 0.87 -45.21
C LEU A 900 3.07 -0.63 -44.95
N ALA A 901 2.32 -1.22 -43.99
CA ALA A 901 1.83 -2.61 -43.89
C ALA A 901 1.77 -3.11 -42.42
N TRP A 902 0.66 -3.78 -42.09
CA TRP A 902 0.25 -4.36 -40.79
C TRP A 902 1.26 -5.43 -40.27
N ALA A 903 1.39 -5.86 -39.01
CA ALA A 903 0.73 -5.65 -37.71
C ALA A 903 1.79 -5.90 -36.58
N ALA A 904 1.37 -5.74 -35.31
CA ALA A 904 2.10 -5.86 -34.03
C ALA A 904 2.99 -4.65 -33.65
N GLY A 905 2.62 -3.97 -32.56
CA GLY A 905 3.44 -2.95 -31.91
C GLY A 905 4.64 -3.62 -31.23
N SER A 906 5.85 -3.21 -31.60
CA SER A 906 7.08 -3.74 -31.00
C SER A 906 7.46 -2.87 -29.81
N SER A 907 7.36 -3.40 -28.60
CA SER A 907 7.98 -2.81 -27.42
C SER A 907 9.45 -3.25 -27.34
N PHE A 908 10.32 -2.38 -26.84
CA PHE A 908 11.74 -2.69 -26.65
C PHE A 908 12.09 -2.53 -25.18
N SER A 909 12.61 -3.60 -24.58
CA SER A 909 13.15 -3.58 -23.23
C SER A 909 14.64 -3.26 -23.25
N PHE A 910 15.03 -2.25 -22.49
CA PHE A 910 16.41 -1.90 -22.20
C PHE A 910 16.74 -2.22 -20.75
N PHE A 911 17.94 -2.72 -20.49
CA PHE A 911 18.44 -2.96 -19.15
C PHE A 911 19.67 -2.09 -18.92
N TYR A 912 19.74 -1.42 -17.78
CA TYR A 912 20.76 -0.44 -17.46
C TYR A 912 21.26 -0.67 -16.04
N ARG A 913 22.57 -0.62 -15.80
CA ARG A 913 23.14 -0.62 -14.44
C ARG A 913 23.75 0.74 -14.15
N GLY A 914 23.32 1.40 -13.08
CA GLY A 914 23.90 2.67 -12.67
C GLY A 914 25.31 2.48 -12.13
N ARG A 915 26.23 3.40 -12.45
CA ARG A 915 27.34 3.70 -11.54
C ARG A 915 26.80 4.72 -10.54
N ALA A 916 26.72 4.33 -9.26
CA ALA A 916 26.45 5.25 -8.17
C ALA A 916 27.58 6.26 -8.05
#